data_AF-A0A847BNE6-F1
#
_entry.id   AF-A0A847BNE6-F1
#
_cell.length_a   1.000
_cell.length_b   1.000
_cell.length_c   1.000
_cell.angle_alpha   90.00
_cell.angle_beta   90.00
_cell.angle_gamma   90.00
#
_symmetry.space_group_name_H-M   'P 1'
#
loop_
_entity.id
_entity.type
_entity.pdbx_description
1 polymer ?
#
loop_
_entity_poly.entity_id
_entity_poly.type
_entity_poly.pdbx_seq_one_letter_code
_entity_poly.pdbx_strand_id
1 'polypeptide(L)'
;MTSLEHLNSVGKSTDCHTSLAYDSLDMREEFRIWLANGNASLHSSSEILSSMDQISEYALNQKITTEAFWEYTHPLAFISIFKKLLGDKKLYSTDRKTYKIFISAGKLYQRFLKDNPFSSKRFEAVSEAKEVESAAVSIPLSQEVIDPENVIAWLITQPNTNGSLYLENVVRQYMRALRSAPAKLELSDGLDDRNVFKYHTVEELTACWDKFKAAPNYKQVNRSTSGMFSAGMSCLLRYLQNLSKPAVENEGINKSDLVQLIENYGLEYKDKRDSGGAIWVIGGRELNNIMINLSNLGFHFKYKRGGGRSSNYRDAWWSKEADLHLAKDNSKNCTDRALDPAVILKLTEVLSARFSNGYRLDSPIERKRLETYFEKDVGIRFLLSDEELERYISVCGITYKGKIYAVSPETLDRIKLLVDDYFSLGSRVIFYEEFYIKNESWLFENSVVSEGMLTDIFREIFPKLLFTQTYFGHSNASIFTVIESEILRVWGEEILLTYEQLAERLIYIPISRIKQILGQNGDFIWNSVGVYSHISQIQISDEEREAIRKVAESSCTARGYVSIADLPFGEIRERNYMLSETAIHNAIYQICLLDKFDKRGKIVTRKGDVIDAQDIINNYCRNIDSCSLDELLDFEKELTGEVHRWMPMEAGNSNMVRVDKDNYVADRFVDFNTDLIDEAIDMFVSDDYLPLKAFTTFSAFPDCGYTWNLFLLESYCRRFSNKYRFDALSVNSRNAGAVIQSNCNMDYIEIMIDAVANADVPLKNIDVGNFLFNKGFTGRRSTAKANEIINKAKIKREKTS
;
A
#
# COMPACT_ATOMS: atom_id res chain seq x y z
N MET A 1 74.60 37.56 31.96
CA MET A 1 75.20 37.43 30.61
C MET A 1 74.05 37.54 29.61
N THR A 2 73.61 38.78 29.33
CA THR A 2 73.99 39.64 28.17
C THR A 2 73.39 39.10 26.87
N SER A 3 72.55 39.79 26.09
CA SER A 3 72.22 41.21 25.86
C SER A 3 70.92 41.26 25.02
N LEU A 4 69.94 42.17 25.24
CA LEU A 4 69.76 43.48 24.54
C LEU A 4 69.53 43.30 23.01
N GLU A 5 68.39 43.66 22.39
CA GLU A 5 67.81 45.00 22.12
C GLU A 5 66.38 44.86 21.52
N HIS A 6 65.32 45.55 22.00
CA HIS A 6 64.80 46.90 21.61
C HIS A 6 64.11 46.92 20.22
N LEU A 7 62.95 47.53 19.89
CA LEU A 7 61.99 48.55 20.38
C LEU A 7 60.72 48.38 19.47
N ASN A 8 59.47 48.80 19.71
CA ASN A 8 58.95 49.95 20.42
C ASN A 8 57.43 49.85 20.65
N SER A 9 56.96 50.41 21.76
CA SER A 9 55.56 50.55 22.15
C SER A 9 55.00 51.94 21.83
N VAL A 10 53.70 51.99 21.48
CA VAL A 10 52.64 52.91 21.97
C VAL A 10 52.88 54.43 21.94
N GLY A 11 51.96 55.13 21.27
CA GLY A 11 51.62 56.55 21.51
C GLY A 11 50.41 57.05 20.72
N LYS A 12 49.23 57.11 21.37
CA LYS A 12 48.06 58.00 21.06
C LYS A 12 48.55 59.48 21.12
N SER A 13 47.97 60.53 20.54
CA SER A 13 46.66 60.97 20.02
C SER A 13 46.96 62.06 18.95
N THR A 14 46.09 62.68 18.13
CA THR A 14 44.80 63.36 18.38
C THR A 14 44.27 63.87 17.02
N ASP A 15 42.96 63.71 16.80
CA ASP A 15 41.99 64.49 15.99
C ASP A 15 42.40 65.24 14.72
N CYS A 16 41.75 64.89 13.60
CA CYS A 16 40.55 65.61 13.12
C CYS A 16 40.29 65.18 11.67
N HIS A 17 39.21 64.45 11.41
CA HIS A 17 38.45 64.59 10.16
C HIS A 17 37.06 63.98 10.32
N THR A 18 36.07 64.86 10.38
CA THR A 18 34.65 64.54 10.24
C THR A 18 34.33 64.31 8.76
N SER A 19 33.40 63.38 8.51
CA SER A 19 32.50 63.30 7.36
C SER A 19 32.96 62.54 6.10
N LEU A 20 32.88 61.21 6.16
CA LEU A 20 31.88 60.37 5.46
C LEU A 20 32.33 58.91 5.57
N ALA A 21 31.91 58.21 6.62
CA ALA A 21 32.19 56.80 6.81
C ALA A 21 31.38 55.97 5.79
N TYR A 22 32.10 55.20 4.98
CA TYR A 22 31.58 53.97 4.39
C TYR A 22 31.41 52.97 5.54
N ASP A 23 30.17 52.69 5.96
CA ASP A 23 29.90 51.56 6.83
C ASP A 23 30.16 50.27 6.03
N SER A 24 31.18 49.49 6.39
CA SER A 24 31.37 48.14 5.85
C SER A 24 30.27 47.25 6.42
N LEU A 25 29.41 46.67 5.57
CA LEU A 25 28.43 45.67 5.99
C LEU A 25 29.15 44.47 6.64
N ASP A 26 28.92 44.24 7.93
CA ASP A 26 29.34 43.02 8.62
C ASP A 26 28.30 41.92 8.35
N MET A 27 28.52 41.17 7.27
CA MET A 27 27.63 40.08 6.83
C MET A 27 27.43 38.99 7.89
N ARG A 28 28.39 38.81 8.79
CA ARG A 28 28.30 37.85 9.89
C ARG A 28 27.31 38.35 10.94
N GLU A 29 27.35 39.64 11.24
CA GLU A 29 26.44 40.28 12.19
C GLU A 29 25.02 40.41 11.63
N GLU A 30 24.87 40.75 10.35
CA GLU A 30 23.55 40.80 9.71
C GLU A 30 22.89 39.41 9.65
N PHE A 31 23.68 38.37 9.36
CA PHE A 31 23.19 37.00 9.43
C PHE A 31 22.81 36.59 10.85
N ARG A 32 23.57 37.03 11.87
CA ARG A 32 23.21 36.80 13.28
C ARG A 32 21.86 37.42 13.64
N ILE A 33 21.62 38.65 13.20
CA ILE A 33 20.35 39.36 13.41
C ILE A 33 19.21 38.66 12.66
N TRP A 34 19.44 38.25 11.41
CA TRP A 34 18.47 37.52 10.60
C TRP A 34 18.06 36.19 11.25
N LEU A 35 19.01 35.45 11.82
CA LEU A 35 18.73 34.22 12.59
C LEU A 35 17.93 34.50 13.87
N ALA A 36 18.21 35.60 14.57
CA ALA A 36 17.50 35.98 15.80
C ALA A 36 16.03 36.35 15.55
N ASN A 37 15.67 36.74 14.33
CA ASN A 37 14.30 37.06 13.91
C ASN A 37 13.45 35.83 13.54
N GLY A 38 13.69 34.69 14.20
CA GLY A 38 12.90 33.46 14.02
C GLY A 38 13.32 32.56 12.86
N ASN A 39 14.46 32.86 12.21
CA ASN A 39 14.98 32.05 11.11
C ASN A 39 16.05 31.02 11.55
N ALA A 40 16.34 30.94 12.85
CA ALA A 40 17.19 29.89 13.40
C ALA A 40 16.52 28.51 13.29
N SER A 41 17.32 27.48 12.99
CA SER A 41 16.87 26.08 12.90
C SER A 41 17.09 25.32 14.22
N LEU A 42 17.16 23.99 14.16
CA LEU A 42 17.45 23.04 15.26
C LEU A 42 18.70 23.36 16.12
N HIS A 43 19.56 24.31 15.71
CA HIS A 43 20.78 24.70 16.39
C HIS A 43 20.74 26.17 16.80
N SER A 44 21.38 26.52 17.92
CA SER A 44 21.43 27.90 18.39
C SER A 44 22.20 28.79 17.41
N SER A 45 21.85 30.08 17.33
CA SER A 45 22.53 31.03 16.43
C SER A 45 24.05 31.10 16.66
N SER A 46 24.50 30.87 17.90
CA SER A 46 25.93 30.80 18.26
C SER A 46 26.62 29.57 17.67
N GLU A 47 25.98 28.40 17.72
CA GLU A 47 26.50 27.15 17.14
C GLU A 47 26.55 27.22 15.61
N ILE A 48 25.54 27.84 14.99
CA ILE A 48 25.47 28.06 13.55
C ILE A 48 26.65 28.92 13.08
N LEU A 49 26.85 30.09 13.69
CA LEU A 49 27.94 31.00 13.35
C LEU A 49 29.31 30.37 13.61
N SER A 50 29.50 29.73 14.77
CA SER A 50 30.75 29.05 15.10
C SER A 50 31.09 27.93 14.11
N SER A 51 30.09 27.19 13.63
CA SER A 51 30.32 26.14 12.62
C SER A 51 30.72 26.72 11.26
N MET A 52 30.14 27.87 10.88
CA MET A 52 30.50 28.56 9.64
C MET A 52 31.90 29.16 9.71
N ASP A 53 32.28 29.76 10.84
CA ASP A 53 33.62 30.30 11.07
C ASP A 53 34.69 29.20 10.97
N GLN A 54 34.48 28.07 11.65
CA GLN A 54 35.42 26.94 11.66
C GLN A 54 35.59 26.28 10.29
N ILE A 55 34.52 26.15 9.51
CA ILE A 55 34.59 25.54 8.18
C ILE A 55 35.07 26.54 7.13
N SER A 56 34.84 27.84 7.32
CA SER A 56 35.49 28.89 6.54
C SER A 56 37.00 28.85 6.73
N GLU A 57 37.48 28.73 7.96
CA GLU A 57 38.91 28.63 8.26
C GLU A 57 39.52 27.33 7.70
N TYR A 58 38.81 26.20 7.80
CA TYR A 58 39.21 24.95 7.14
C TYR A 58 39.34 25.13 5.63
N ALA A 59 38.34 25.74 4.97
CA ALA A 59 38.31 25.93 3.53
C ALA A 59 39.47 26.80 3.02
N LEU A 60 39.81 27.85 3.78
CA LEU A 60 41.00 28.69 3.53
C LEU A 60 42.31 27.89 3.68
N ASN A 61 42.44 27.13 4.77
CA ASN A 61 43.64 26.34 5.05
C ASN A 61 43.87 25.21 4.01
N GLN A 62 42.80 24.61 3.49
CA GLN A 62 42.86 23.62 2.42
C GLN A 62 42.89 24.25 1.01
N LYS A 63 42.94 25.58 0.90
CA LYS A 63 42.92 26.35 -0.36
C LYS A 63 41.70 26.02 -1.25
N ILE A 64 40.58 25.64 -0.64
CA ILE A 64 39.30 25.41 -1.32
C ILE A 64 38.64 26.76 -1.65
N THR A 65 38.86 27.76 -0.80
CA THR A 65 38.47 29.16 -1.02
C THR A 65 39.67 30.09 -0.88
N THR A 66 39.56 31.29 -1.45
CA THR A 66 40.56 32.36 -1.32
C THR A 66 40.17 33.40 -0.26
N GLU A 67 38.90 33.46 0.10
CA GLU A 67 38.32 34.42 1.05
C GLU A 67 37.45 33.69 2.09
N ALA A 68 37.16 34.37 3.20
CA ALA A 68 36.27 33.85 4.23
C ALA A 68 34.81 33.83 3.73
N PHE A 69 33.99 32.95 4.29
CA PHE A 69 32.60 32.78 3.84
C PHE A 69 31.77 34.06 3.87
N TRP A 70 32.03 34.93 4.85
CA TRP A 70 31.31 36.19 5.04
C TRP A 70 31.60 37.24 3.96
N GLU A 71 32.68 37.06 3.19
CA GLU A 71 33.01 37.93 2.05
C GLU A 71 32.19 37.56 0.79
N TYR A 72 31.56 36.38 0.76
CA TYR A 72 30.71 35.95 -0.35
C TYR A 72 29.28 36.47 -0.19
N THR A 73 29.08 37.72 -0.62
CA THR A 73 27.78 38.41 -0.58
C THR A 73 26.81 38.00 -1.70
N HIS A 74 27.28 37.28 -2.72
CA HIS A 74 26.45 36.84 -3.86
C HIS A 74 26.03 35.36 -3.74
N PRO A 75 24.73 35.03 -3.83
CA PRO A 75 24.22 33.66 -3.61
C PRO A 75 24.91 32.60 -4.47
N LEU A 76 25.10 32.87 -5.77
CA LEU A 76 25.71 31.90 -6.70
C LEU A 76 27.19 31.61 -6.39
N ALA A 77 27.93 32.60 -5.90
CA ALA A 77 29.34 32.43 -5.54
C ALA A 77 29.48 31.54 -4.29
N PHE A 78 28.66 31.80 -3.27
CA PHE A 78 28.63 30.98 -2.05
C PHE A 78 28.13 29.55 -2.33
N ILE A 79 27.11 29.37 -3.20
CA ILE A 79 26.60 28.04 -3.58
C ILE A 79 27.68 27.17 -4.21
N SER A 80 28.51 27.74 -5.09
CA SER A 80 29.61 27.01 -5.74
C SER A 80 30.61 26.46 -4.71
N ILE A 81 30.95 27.27 -3.72
CA ILE A 81 31.86 26.91 -2.62
C ILE A 81 31.22 25.87 -1.71
N PHE A 82 29.97 26.07 -1.33
CA PHE A 82 29.23 25.15 -0.49
C PHE A 82 29.13 23.75 -1.12
N LYS A 83 28.87 23.65 -2.43
CA LYS A 83 28.86 22.38 -3.18
C LYS A 83 30.23 21.68 -3.14
N LYS A 84 31.33 22.42 -3.31
CA LYS A 84 32.69 21.87 -3.24
C LYS A 84 33.00 21.29 -1.85
N LEU A 85 32.59 21.98 -0.79
CA LEU A 85 32.81 21.54 0.59
C LEU A 85 31.95 20.33 0.98
N LEU A 86 30.73 20.22 0.46
CA LEU A 86 29.89 19.04 0.68
C LEU A 86 30.48 17.77 0.04
N GLY A 87 31.21 17.92 -1.08
CA GLY A 87 31.90 16.83 -1.76
C GLY A 87 33.25 16.43 -1.15
N ASP A 88 33.79 17.20 -0.20
CA ASP A 88 35.08 16.92 0.43
C ASP A 88 34.97 15.84 1.51
N LYS A 89 35.45 14.63 1.19
CA LYS A 89 35.46 13.49 2.11
C LYS A 89 36.34 13.71 3.34
N LYS A 90 37.37 14.58 3.25
CA LYS A 90 38.26 14.87 4.39
C LYS A 90 37.55 15.72 5.42
N LEU A 91 36.79 16.73 4.99
CA LEU A 91 36.04 17.63 5.88
C LEU A 91 35.08 16.86 6.81
N TYR A 92 34.37 15.86 6.28
CA TYR A 92 33.48 15.00 7.08
C TYR A 92 34.22 14.20 8.18
N SER A 93 35.48 13.82 7.91
CA SER A 93 36.26 12.97 8.80
C SER A 93 36.97 13.71 9.94
N THR A 94 37.18 15.02 9.80
CA THR A 94 37.97 15.83 10.74
C THR A 94 37.14 16.34 11.92
N ASP A 95 35.92 16.82 11.68
CA ASP A 95 34.97 17.18 12.74
C ASP A 95 33.52 16.93 12.28
N ARG A 96 33.03 15.74 12.62
CA ARG A 96 31.71 15.25 12.20
C ARG A 96 30.56 16.04 12.83
N LYS A 97 30.75 16.65 14.00
CA LYS A 97 29.70 17.43 14.68
C LYS A 97 29.55 18.78 13.98
N THR A 98 30.67 19.47 13.77
CA THR A 98 30.72 20.79 13.12
C THR A 98 30.27 20.71 11.66
N TYR A 99 30.67 19.66 10.91
CA TYR A 99 30.21 19.43 9.53
C TYR A 99 28.69 19.28 9.44
N LYS A 100 28.07 18.52 10.35
CA LYS A 100 26.61 18.34 10.36
C LYS A 100 25.86 19.65 10.62
N ILE A 101 26.35 20.46 11.57
CA ILE A 101 25.77 21.78 11.85
C ILE A 101 25.94 22.70 10.64
N PHE A 102 27.09 22.63 9.97
CA PHE A 102 27.38 23.45 8.79
C PHE A 102 26.52 23.15 7.57
N ILE A 103 26.08 21.91 7.36
CA ILE A 103 25.11 21.61 6.28
C ILE A 103 23.85 22.46 6.46
N SER A 104 23.36 22.57 7.69
CA SER A 104 22.21 23.40 8.03
C SER A 104 22.56 24.89 7.98
N ALA A 105 23.70 25.29 8.54
CA ALA A 105 24.15 26.67 8.58
C ALA A 105 24.37 27.27 7.18
N GLY A 106 25.03 26.53 6.29
CA GLY A 106 25.27 26.98 4.91
C GLY A 106 24.00 27.07 4.07
N LYS A 107 23.00 26.22 4.30
CA LYS A 107 21.67 26.37 3.70
C LYS A 107 20.94 27.62 4.20
N LEU A 108 21.04 27.91 5.50
CA LEU A 108 20.48 29.13 6.08
C LEU A 108 21.16 30.38 5.55
N TYR A 109 22.48 30.34 5.37
CA TYR A 109 23.21 31.47 4.78
C TYR A 109 22.86 31.67 3.30
N GLN A 110 22.70 30.59 2.53
CA GLN A 110 22.19 30.69 1.15
C GLN A 110 20.80 31.34 1.08
N ARG A 111 19.92 30.99 2.02
CA ARG A 111 18.59 31.61 2.13
C ARG A 111 18.73 33.09 2.53
N PHE A 112 19.54 33.40 3.53
CA PHE A 112 19.82 34.78 3.93
C PHE A 112 20.30 35.66 2.77
N LEU A 113 21.22 35.17 1.94
CA LEU A 113 21.72 35.89 0.76
C LEU A 113 20.67 36.04 -0.35
N LYS A 114 19.69 35.13 -0.44
CA LYS A 114 18.56 35.23 -1.38
C LYS A 114 17.48 36.19 -0.89
N ASP A 115 17.17 36.13 0.40
CA ASP A 115 16.14 36.95 1.05
C ASP A 115 16.62 38.41 1.20
N ASN A 116 17.92 38.64 1.27
CA ASN A 116 18.55 39.96 1.29
C ASN A 116 19.58 40.07 0.16
N PRO A 117 19.15 40.33 -1.09
CA PRO A 117 20.08 40.52 -2.19
C PRO A 117 20.80 41.87 -2.00
N PHE A 118 21.95 41.85 -1.33
CA PHE A 118 22.86 43.01 -1.21
C PHE A 118 23.57 43.28 -2.54
N SER A 119 22.78 43.56 -3.60
CA SER A 119 23.12 44.26 -4.85
C SER A 119 22.06 44.00 -5.94
N SER A 120 20.96 44.75 -5.93
CA SER A 120 20.12 44.92 -7.12
C SER A 120 19.59 46.35 -7.29
N LYS A 121 20.44 47.34 -6.98
CA LYS A 121 20.30 48.71 -7.49
C LYS A 121 21.45 49.00 -8.47
N ARG A 122 21.42 48.36 -9.62
CA ARG A 122 22.06 48.79 -10.88
C ARG A 122 21.67 47.78 -11.95
N PHE A 123 21.01 48.25 -13.00
CA PHE A 123 20.43 47.52 -14.14
C PHE A 123 18.98 47.04 -13.98
N GLU A 124 18.06 47.99 -13.78
CA GLU A 124 16.76 47.94 -14.45
C GLU A 124 16.83 48.84 -15.69
N ALA A 125 16.71 48.23 -16.87
CA ALA A 125 16.08 48.83 -18.04
C ALA A 125 15.79 47.69 -19.03
N VAL A 126 14.53 47.27 -19.12
CA VAL A 126 13.73 47.20 -20.36
C VAL A 126 12.54 46.23 -20.16
N SER A 127 11.35 46.85 -20.27
CA SER A 127 10.04 46.37 -20.73
C SER A 127 9.15 45.50 -19.82
N GLU A 128 8.10 46.16 -19.37
CA GLU A 128 6.78 45.71 -18.92
C GLU A 128 6.00 44.87 -19.97
N ALA A 129 5.06 44.03 -19.50
CA ALA A 129 3.60 44.26 -19.60
C ALA A 129 2.72 43.01 -19.96
N LYS A 130 1.72 42.75 -19.09
CA LYS A 130 0.27 42.44 -19.32
C LYS A 130 -0.34 41.15 -18.76
N GLU A 131 -1.38 41.38 -17.93
CA GLU A 131 -2.48 40.50 -17.50
C GLU A 131 -3.50 40.20 -18.61
N VAL A 132 -4.25 39.07 -18.53
CA VAL A 132 -5.72 38.94 -18.78
C VAL A 132 -6.29 37.69 -18.06
N GLU A 133 -7.57 37.81 -17.64
CA GLU A 133 -8.44 37.01 -16.77
C GLU A 133 -9.34 35.94 -17.48
N SER A 134 -9.77 34.92 -16.69
CA SER A 134 -11.05 34.14 -16.67
C SER A 134 -11.47 33.15 -17.78
N ALA A 135 -11.95 31.95 -17.36
CA ALA A 135 -13.32 31.45 -17.64
C ALA A 135 -13.55 29.99 -17.13
N ALA A 136 -14.68 29.77 -16.44
CA ALA A 136 -15.18 28.47 -15.98
C ALA A 136 -16.14 27.84 -17.03
N VAL A 137 -16.13 26.51 -17.15
CA VAL A 137 -17.11 25.74 -17.94
C VAL A 137 -17.58 24.52 -17.13
N SER A 138 -18.91 24.38 -17.02
CA SER A 138 -19.64 23.28 -16.39
C SER A 138 -19.92 22.14 -17.38
N ILE A 139 -19.94 20.89 -16.93
CA ILE A 139 -20.30 19.69 -17.73
C ILE A 139 -21.44 18.92 -17.02
N PRO A 140 -22.42 18.32 -17.73
CA PRO A 140 -23.70 17.83 -17.18
C PRO A 140 -23.66 16.41 -16.59
N LEU A 141 -24.58 16.17 -15.65
CA LEU A 141 -24.86 14.91 -14.94
C LEU A 141 -25.32 13.78 -15.88
N SER A 142 -24.66 12.61 -15.86
CA SER A 142 -25.13 11.37 -16.53
C SER A 142 -25.30 10.24 -15.50
N GLN A 143 -26.28 9.37 -15.75
CA GLN A 143 -26.87 8.40 -14.81
C GLN A 143 -25.85 7.49 -14.10
N GLU A 144 -25.96 7.39 -12.77
CA GLU A 144 -25.01 6.66 -11.91
C GLU A 144 -25.09 5.13 -12.11
N VAL A 145 -23.94 4.51 -12.40
CA VAL A 145 -23.69 3.07 -12.34
C VAL A 145 -23.98 2.56 -10.93
N ILE A 146 -24.50 1.33 -10.77
CA ILE A 146 -24.73 0.74 -9.45
C ILE A 146 -23.40 0.65 -8.71
N ASP A 147 -23.28 1.36 -7.58
CA ASP A 147 -22.11 1.25 -6.71
C ASP A 147 -22.07 -0.16 -6.08
N PRO A 148 -21.00 -0.95 -6.33
CA PRO A 148 -20.84 -2.27 -5.70
C PRO A 148 -20.86 -2.23 -4.16
N GLU A 149 -20.52 -1.10 -3.52
CA GLU A 149 -20.61 -0.96 -2.07
C GLU A 149 -22.06 -0.97 -1.56
N ASN A 150 -23.02 -0.47 -2.34
CA ASN A 150 -24.45 -0.58 -2.00
C ASN A 150 -24.92 -2.04 -2.03
N VAL A 151 -24.40 -2.82 -2.98
CA VAL A 151 -24.69 -4.27 -3.07
C VAL A 151 -24.04 -5.01 -1.89
N ILE A 152 -22.82 -4.65 -1.50
CA ILE A 152 -22.12 -5.23 -0.34
C ILE A 152 -22.88 -4.93 0.95
N ALA A 153 -23.19 -3.66 1.21
CA ALA A 153 -23.89 -3.20 2.41
C ALA A 153 -25.25 -3.90 2.55
N TRP A 154 -25.97 -4.08 1.44
CA TRP A 154 -27.21 -4.85 1.45
C TRP A 154 -26.96 -6.34 1.71
N LEU A 155 -26.06 -7.00 0.98
CA LEU A 155 -25.93 -8.46 1.00
C LEU A 155 -25.45 -9.01 2.36
N ILE A 156 -24.61 -8.28 3.10
CA ILE A 156 -24.13 -8.70 4.45
C ILE A 156 -25.25 -8.74 5.50
N THR A 157 -26.37 -8.07 5.23
CA THR A 157 -27.58 -8.14 6.07
C THR A 157 -28.50 -9.31 5.70
N GLN A 158 -28.22 -10.00 4.59
CA GLN A 158 -29.07 -11.06 4.06
C GLN A 158 -28.55 -12.45 4.44
N PRO A 159 -29.43 -13.45 4.63
CA PRO A 159 -29.03 -14.83 4.77
C PRO A 159 -28.53 -15.43 3.44
N ASN A 160 -27.51 -16.27 3.53
CA ASN A 160 -27.00 -17.11 2.47
C ASN A 160 -27.80 -18.43 2.38
N THR A 161 -27.41 -19.31 1.45
CA THR A 161 -28.08 -20.60 1.21
C THR A 161 -28.10 -21.54 2.42
N ASN A 162 -27.23 -21.32 3.39
CA ASN A 162 -27.11 -22.12 4.61
C ASN A 162 -27.81 -21.43 5.81
N GLY A 163 -28.52 -20.33 5.58
CA GLY A 163 -29.24 -19.57 6.61
C GLY A 163 -28.38 -18.64 7.46
N SER A 164 -27.05 -18.60 7.28
CA SER A 164 -26.17 -17.65 7.97
C SER A 164 -26.00 -16.36 7.16
N LEU A 165 -25.64 -15.24 7.80
CA LEU A 165 -25.39 -13.98 7.08
C LEU A 165 -24.19 -14.11 6.12
N TYR A 166 -24.22 -13.37 5.02
CA TYR A 166 -23.05 -13.27 4.15
C TYR A 166 -21.89 -12.59 4.89
N LEU A 167 -20.70 -13.21 4.83
CA LEU A 167 -19.48 -12.60 5.32
C LEU A 167 -19.00 -11.54 4.32
N GLU A 168 -18.66 -10.34 4.81
CA GLU A 168 -18.26 -9.20 3.97
C GLU A 168 -17.11 -9.53 3.02
N ASN A 169 -16.09 -10.27 3.50
CA ASN A 169 -14.96 -10.69 2.67
C ASN A 169 -15.38 -11.56 1.48
N VAL A 170 -16.41 -12.41 1.63
CA VAL A 170 -16.97 -13.24 0.56
C VAL A 170 -17.75 -12.39 -0.43
N VAL A 171 -18.55 -11.42 0.05
CA VAL A 171 -19.30 -10.51 -0.84
C VAL A 171 -18.36 -9.62 -1.65
N ARG A 172 -17.29 -9.11 -1.03
CA ARG A 172 -16.26 -8.33 -1.73
C ARG A 172 -15.57 -9.17 -2.81
N GLN A 173 -15.34 -10.46 -2.57
CA GLN A 173 -14.83 -11.38 -3.59
C GLN A 173 -15.81 -11.57 -4.75
N TYR A 174 -17.13 -11.64 -4.49
CA TYR A 174 -18.14 -11.66 -5.54
C TYR A 174 -18.10 -10.38 -6.39
N MET A 175 -18.06 -9.19 -5.78
CA MET A 175 -17.98 -7.93 -6.53
C MET A 175 -16.69 -7.83 -7.36
N ARG A 176 -15.56 -8.32 -6.84
CA ARG A 176 -14.31 -8.41 -7.60
C ARG A 176 -14.41 -9.37 -8.79
N ALA A 177 -15.07 -10.51 -8.61
CA ALA A 177 -15.32 -11.46 -9.69
C ALA A 177 -16.22 -10.83 -10.79
N LEU A 178 -17.26 -10.10 -10.40
CA LEU A 178 -18.15 -9.38 -11.32
C LEU A 178 -17.43 -8.31 -12.15
N ARG A 179 -16.40 -7.64 -11.59
CA ARG A 179 -15.59 -6.66 -12.34
C ARG A 179 -14.63 -7.29 -13.35
N SER A 180 -14.08 -8.47 -13.03
CA SER A 180 -12.91 -9.01 -13.73
C SER A 180 -13.19 -10.23 -14.61
N ALA A 181 -14.21 -11.03 -14.28
CA ALA A 181 -14.55 -12.23 -15.05
C ALA A 181 -15.17 -11.94 -16.42
N PRO A 182 -16.06 -10.93 -16.61
CA PRO A 182 -16.64 -10.63 -17.92
C PRO A 182 -15.61 -10.30 -19.01
N ALA A 183 -14.50 -9.66 -18.63
CA ALA A 183 -13.40 -9.33 -19.55
C ALA A 183 -12.67 -10.56 -20.10
N LYS A 184 -12.78 -11.72 -19.41
CA LYS A 184 -12.10 -12.97 -19.79
C LYS A 184 -12.97 -13.89 -20.65
N LEU A 185 -14.23 -13.52 -20.90
CA LEU A 185 -15.15 -14.32 -21.70
C LEU A 185 -14.89 -14.14 -23.20
N GLU A 186 -14.87 -15.23 -23.94
CA GLU A 186 -14.83 -15.22 -25.40
C GLU A 186 -16.26 -15.01 -25.92
N LEU A 187 -16.60 -13.77 -26.28
CA LEU A 187 -17.92 -13.41 -26.81
C LEU A 187 -17.80 -13.15 -28.31
N SER A 188 -18.74 -13.70 -29.09
CA SER A 188 -18.79 -13.54 -30.56
C SER A 188 -19.26 -12.15 -31.00
N ASP A 189 -19.87 -11.37 -30.09
CA ASP A 189 -20.44 -10.05 -30.38
C ASP A 189 -19.68 -8.94 -29.64
N GLY A 190 -19.45 -7.82 -30.34
CA GLY A 190 -18.76 -6.60 -29.89
C GLY A 190 -19.48 -5.83 -28.76
N LEU A 191 -19.66 -6.47 -27.61
CA LEU A 191 -19.99 -5.80 -26.35
C LEU A 191 -18.76 -5.03 -25.87
N ASP A 192 -18.66 -3.76 -26.27
CA ASP A 192 -17.56 -2.85 -25.89
C ASP A 192 -17.53 -2.55 -24.39
N ASP A 193 -18.67 -2.62 -23.72
CA ASP A 193 -18.77 -2.43 -22.28
C ASP A 193 -19.41 -3.66 -21.60
N ARG A 194 -18.56 -4.39 -20.87
CA ARG A 194 -18.90 -5.62 -20.14
C ARG A 194 -19.14 -5.39 -18.65
N ASN A 195 -19.33 -4.14 -18.23
CA ASN A 195 -19.66 -3.79 -16.86
C ASN A 195 -21.08 -4.26 -16.52
N VAL A 196 -21.20 -5.20 -15.58
CA VAL A 196 -22.51 -5.72 -15.13
C VAL A 196 -23.26 -4.76 -14.22
N PHE A 197 -22.58 -3.75 -13.64
CA PHE A 197 -23.19 -2.79 -12.71
C PHE A 197 -23.96 -1.67 -13.41
N LYS A 198 -23.96 -1.63 -14.74
CA LYS A 198 -24.74 -0.67 -15.52
C LYS A 198 -26.21 -1.06 -15.71
N TYR A 199 -26.58 -2.28 -15.36
CA TYR A 199 -27.93 -2.80 -15.55
C TYR A 199 -28.72 -2.64 -14.25
N HIS A 200 -29.83 -1.89 -14.30
CA HIS A 200 -30.64 -1.54 -13.13
C HIS A 200 -31.91 -2.38 -13.01
N THR A 201 -32.20 -3.24 -13.99
CA THR A 201 -33.35 -4.15 -13.98
C THR A 201 -32.93 -5.62 -13.99
N VAL A 202 -33.80 -6.47 -13.44
CA VAL A 202 -33.57 -7.92 -13.38
C VAL A 202 -33.52 -8.50 -14.80
N GLU A 203 -34.34 -7.98 -15.70
CA GLU A 203 -34.47 -8.40 -17.09
C GLU A 203 -33.20 -8.11 -17.89
N GLU A 204 -32.66 -6.88 -17.79
CA GLU A 204 -31.44 -6.47 -18.49
C GLU A 204 -30.21 -7.26 -18.01
N LEU A 205 -30.07 -7.42 -16.70
CA LEU A 205 -28.95 -8.15 -16.12
C LEU A 205 -29.03 -9.66 -16.47
N THR A 206 -30.23 -10.22 -16.51
CA THR A 206 -30.44 -11.63 -16.91
C THR A 206 -30.07 -11.84 -18.38
N ALA A 207 -30.52 -10.95 -19.27
CA ALA A 207 -30.15 -11.01 -20.69
C ALA A 207 -28.63 -10.89 -20.91
N CYS A 208 -27.95 -10.03 -20.15
CA CYS A 208 -26.49 -9.94 -20.15
C CYS A 208 -25.84 -11.24 -19.65
N TRP A 209 -26.34 -11.80 -18.56
CA TRP A 209 -25.80 -13.04 -18.00
C TRP A 209 -25.95 -14.24 -18.95
N ASP A 210 -27.08 -14.33 -19.66
CA ASP A 210 -27.30 -15.43 -20.61
C ASP A 210 -26.36 -15.33 -21.83
N LYS A 211 -26.01 -14.12 -22.28
CA LYS A 211 -24.93 -13.91 -23.25
C LYS A 211 -23.58 -14.40 -22.72
N PHE A 212 -23.28 -14.13 -21.44
CA PHE A 212 -22.06 -14.64 -20.81
C PHE A 212 -22.03 -16.16 -20.70
N LYS A 213 -23.16 -16.80 -20.35
CA LYS A 213 -23.27 -18.27 -20.28
C LYS A 213 -23.11 -18.94 -21.64
N ALA A 214 -23.44 -18.24 -22.74
CA ALA A 214 -23.26 -18.73 -24.10
C ALA A 214 -21.78 -18.73 -24.57
N ALA A 215 -20.88 -18.04 -23.86
CA ALA A 215 -19.45 -18.04 -24.19
C ALA A 215 -18.84 -19.46 -24.04
N PRO A 216 -18.04 -19.94 -25.02
CA PRO A 216 -17.46 -21.29 -24.99
C PRO A 216 -16.56 -21.52 -23.76
N ASN A 217 -15.89 -20.47 -23.29
CA ASN A 217 -14.99 -20.53 -22.13
C ASN A 217 -15.66 -20.17 -20.78
N TYR A 218 -16.99 -19.96 -20.73
CA TYR A 218 -17.70 -19.55 -19.50
C TYR A 218 -17.43 -20.47 -18.31
N LYS A 219 -17.48 -21.79 -18.52
CA LYS A 219 -17.23 -22.78 -17.44
C LYS A 219 -15.79 -22.69 -16.92
N GLN A 220 -14.82 -22.42 -17.79
CA GLN A 220 -13.41 -22.27 -17.42
C GLN A 220 -13.20 -20.98 -16.62
N VAL A 221 -13.73 -19.85 -17.10
CA VAL A 221 -13.65 -18.56 -16.42
C VAL A 221 -14.30 -18.64 -15.04
N ASN A 222 -15.51 -19.22 -14.92
CA ASN A 222 -16.17 -19.36 -13.63
C ASN A 222 -15.38 -20.27 -12.67
N ARG A 223 -14.80 -21.39 -13.14
CA ARG A 223 -13.91 -22.25 -12.36
C ARG A 223 -12.65 -21.54 -11.88
N SER A 224 -12.06 -20.68 -12.70
CA SER A 224 -10.88 -19.88 -12.30
C SER A 224 -11.17 -18.89 -11.16
N THR A 225 -12.45 -18.54 -10.97
CA THR A 225 -12.94 -17.74 -9.84
C THR A 225 -13.56 -18.61 -8.73
N SER A 226 -13.34 -19.93 -8.72
CA SER A 226 -13.95 -20.86 -7.75
C SER A 226 -15.49 -20.77 -7.69
N GLY A 227 -16.15 -20.46 -8.82
CA GLY A 227 -17.61 -20.27 -8.90
C GLY A 227 -18.12 -18.90 -8.43
N MET A 228 -17.24 -18.01 -7.96
CA MET A 228 -17.60 -16.70 -7.41
C MET A 228 -18.24 -15.77 -8.44
N PHE A 229 -17.91 -15.91 -9.73
CA PHE A 229 -18.55 -15.11 -10.78
C PHE A 229 -20.05 -15.42 -10.89
N SER A 230 -20.42 -16.70 -10.99
CA SER A 230 -21.83 -17.09 -11.00
C SER A 230 -22.57 -16.79 -9.70
N ALA A 231 -21.90 -16.96 -8.55
CA ALA A 231 -22.48 -16.62 -7.24
C ALA A 231 -22.72 -15.10 -7.12
N GLY A 232 -21.79 -14.29 -7.61
CA GLY A 232 -21.92 -12.83 -7.64
C GLY A 232 -23.06 -12.35 -8.53
N MET A 233 -23.24 -12.94 -9.72
CA MET A 233 -24.35 -12.62 -10.62
C MET A 233 -25.71 -12.91 -9.97
N SER A 234 -25.83 -14.07 -9.30
CA SER A 234 -27.03 -14.40 -8.52
C SER A 234 -27.30 -13.39 -7.40
N CYS A 235 -26.25 -12.94 -6.70
CA CYS A 235 -26.40 -11.96 -5.61
C CYS A 235 -26.82 -10.58 -6.14
N LEU A 236 -26.27 -10.15 -7.28
CA LEU A 236 -26.63 -8.89 -7.92
C LEU A 236 -28.08 -8.90 -8.44
N LEU A 237 -28.53 -10.01 -9.04
CA LEU A 237 -29.94 -10.18 -9.41
C LEU A 237 -30.87 -10.09 -8.20
N ARG A 238 -30.49 -10.72 -7.07
CA ARG A 238 -31.27 -10.67 -5.83
C ARG A 238 -31.35 -9.26 -5.26
N TYR A 239 -30.28 -8.48 -5.40
CA TYR A 239 -30.24 -7.07 -5.03
C TYR A 239 -31.19 -6.23 -5.90
N LEU A 240 -31.16 -6.42 -7.22
CA LEU A 240 -32.10 -5.74 -8.13
C LEU A 240 -33.55 -6.11 -7.83
N GLN A 241 -33.84 -7.39 -7.57
CA GLN A 241 -35.17 -7.85 -7.14
C GLN A 241 -35.64 -7.17 -5.85
N ASN A 242 -34.72 -6.84 -4.93
CA ASN A 242 -35.05 -6.09 -3.72
C ASN A 242 -35.39 -4.63 -4.03
N LEU A 243 -34.67 -3.99 -4.96
CA LEU A 243 -34.96 -2.63 -5.40
C LEU A 243 -36.28 -2.53 -6.18
N SER A 244 -36.69 -3.61 -6.84
CA SER A 244 -37.96 -3.69 -7.58
C SER A 244 -39.19 -3.96 -6.70
N LYS A 245 -39.03 -4.19 -5.39
CA LYS A 245 -40.18 -4.35 -4.49
C LYS A 245 -40.81 -2.98 -4.22
N PRO A 246 -42.12 -2.77 -4.44
CA PRO A 246 -42.76 -1.53 -4.07
C PRO A 246 -42.63 -1.32 -2.56
N ALA A 247 -42.20 -0.12 -2.16
CA ALA A 247 -42.28 0.31 -0.77
C ALA A 247 -43.75 0.21 -0.35
N VAL A 248 -44.03 -0.59 0.68
CA VAL A 248 -45.37 -0.66 1.26
C VAL A 248 -45.66 0.69 1.87
N GLU A 249 -46.51 1.45 1.21
CA GLU A 249 -47.13 2.66 1.73
C GLU A 249 -47.94 2.32 2.98
N ASN A 250 -47.86 3.22 3.96
CA ASN A 250 -48.53 3.14 5.25
C ASN A 250 -50.07 3.05 5.09
N GLU A 251 -50.64 1.86 5.22
CA GLU A 251 -52.05 1.68 5.62
C GLU A 251 -52.17 0.56 6.66
N GLY A 252 -53.04 0.79 7.66
CA GLY A 252 -53.07 0.10 8.95
C GLY A 252 -53.18 -1.43 8.88
N ILE A 253 -52.31 -2.11 9.63
CA ILE A 253 -52.17 -3.57 9.64
C ILE A 253 -53.26 -4.22 10.50
N ASN A 254 -53.92 -5.26 9.95
CA ASN A 254 -55.03 -5.99 10.57
C ASN A 254 -54.56 -7.34 11.16
N LYS A 255 -55.39 -7.94 12.03
CA LYS A 255 -55.15 -9.18 12.83
C LYS A 255 -54.62 -10.39 12.04
N SER A 256 -54.91 -10.47 10.74
CA SER A 256 -54.50 -11.52 9.80
C SER A 256 -53.02 -11.45 9.40
N ASP A 257 -52.42 -10.27 9.44
CA ASP A 257 -51.10 -10.01 8.85
C ASP A 257 -49.94 -10.51 9.74
N LEU A 258 -50.13 -10.50 11.06
CA LEU A 258 -49.12 -10.96 12.03
C LEU A 258 -48.82 -12.46 11.91
N VAL A 259 -49.86 -13.29 11.74
CA VAL A 259 -49.69 -14.74 11.64
C VAL A 259 -48.99 -15.10 10.33
N GLN A 260 -49.40 -14.48 9.23
CA GLN A 260 -48.72 -14.62 7.94
C GLN A 260 -47.27 -14.15 8.01
N LEU A 261 -46.96 -13.07 8.75
CA LEU A 261 -45.58 -12.64 8.94
C LEU A 261 -44.74 -13.68 9.68
N ILE A 262 -45.27 -14.24 10.77
CA ILE A 262 -44.59 -15.27 11.57
C ILE A 262 -44.35 -16.53 10.72
N GLU A 263 -45.32 -16.92 9.90
CA GLU A 263 -45.20 -18.04 8.96
C GLU A 263 -44.18 -17.76 7.84
N ASN A 264 -44.15 -16.55 7.30
CA ASN A 264 -43.15 -16.12 6.31
C ASN A 264 -41.71 -16.16 6.86
N TYR A 265 -41.54 -15.89 8.16
CA TYR A 265 -40.26 -16.07 8.86
C TYR A 265 -39.97 -17.53 9.25
N GLY A 266 -40.87 -18.48 8.95
CA GLY A 266 -40.71 -19.90 9.24
C GLY A 266 -40.68 -20.24 10.73
N LEU A 267 -41.29 -19.41 11.58
CA LEU A 267 -41.20 -19.55 13.02
C LEU A 267 -42.28 -20.50 13.56
N GLU A 268 -41.89 -21.40 14.47
CA GLU A 268 -42.85 -22.22 15.20
C GLU A 268 -43.68 -21.32 16.14
N TYR A 269 -45.00 -21.38 16.07
CA TYR A 269 -45.87 -20.57 16.92
C TYR A 269 -47.10 -21.33 17.43
N LYS A 270 -47.72 -20.79 18.47
CA LYS A 270 -49.02 -21.20 18.99
C LYS A 270 -49.86 -19.96 19.23
N ASP A 271 -50.90 -19.80 18.42
CA ASP A 271 -51.89 -18.77 18.64
C ASP A 271 -52.98 -19.27 19.61
N LYS A 272 -53.16 -18.55 20.71
CA LYS A 272 -54.23 -18.78 21.69
C LYS A 272 -55.10 -17.55 21.87
N ARG A 273 -55.01 -16.56 20.98
CA ARG A 273 -55.77 -15.30 21.07
C ARG A 273 -57.28 -15.55 20.98
N ASP A 274 -57.74 -16.51 20.17
CA ASP A 274 -59.16 -16.89 20.07
C ASP A 274 -59.75 -17.44 21.38
N SER A 275 -58.91 -17.80 22.34
CA SER A 275 -59.29 -18.28 23.67
C SER A 275 -58.99 -17.25 24.78
N GLY A 276 -58.77 -15.98 24.43
CA GLY A 276 -58.35 -14.92 25.38
C GLY A 276 -56.89 -15.02 25.82
N GLY A 277 -56.08 -15.82 25.12
CA GLY A 277 -54.66 -16.02 25.37
C GLY A 277 -53.73 -15.07 24.60
N ALA A 278 -52.44 -15.38 24.60
CA ALA A 278 -51.41 -14.67 23.84
C ALA A 278 -51.02 -15.48 22.59
N ILE A 279 -50.45 -14.83 21.58
CA ILE A 279 -49.68 -15.53 20.55
C ILE A 279 -48.28 -15.81 21.09
N TRP A 280 -47.81 -17.05 20.92
CA TRP A 280 -46.50 -17.51 21.39
C TRP A 280 -45.65 -17.94 20.20
N VAL A 281 -44.47 -17.35 20.04
CA VAL A 281 -43.46 -17.79 19.08
C VAL A 281 -42.39 -18.56 19.83
N ILE A 282 -42.15 -19.81 19.44
CA ILE A 282 -41.27 -20.73 20.13
C ILE A 282 -39.84 -20.54 19.66
N GLY A 283 -38.93 -20.28 20.60
CA GLY A 283 -37.52 -20.03 20.35
C GLY A 283 -36.91 -19.14 21.44
N GLY A 284 -35.61 -19.32 21.65
CA GLY A 284 -34.79 -18.55 22.57
C GLY A 284 -34.36 -17.20 22.02
N ARG A 285 -33.23 -16.69 22.53
CA ARG A 285 -32.66 -15.39 22.11
C ARG A 285 -32.09 -15.41 20.68
N GLU A 286 -32.00 -16.56 20.03
CA GLU A 286 -31.68 -16.66 18.60
C GLU A 286 -32.70 -15.94 17.70
N LEU A 287 -33.92 -15.70 18.18
CA LEU A 287 -34.96 -14.98 17.44
C LEU A 287 -34.92 -13.45 17.63
N ASN A 288 -33.99 -12.91 18.42
CA ASN A 288 -34.01 -11.50 18.85
C ASN A 288 -34.07 -10.50 17.69
N ASN A 289 -33.30 -10.73 16.62
CA ASN A 289 -33.29 -9.86 15.45
C ASN A 289 -34.62 -9.90 14.68
N ILE A 290 -35.27 -11.07 14.63
CA ILE A 290 -36.58 -11.22 13.99
C ILE A 290 -37.65 -10.53 14.85
N MET A 291 -37.53 -10.61 16.18
CA MET A 291 -38.41 -9.92 17.12
C MET A 291 -38.25 -8.40 17.09
N ILE A 292 -37.03 -7.89 16.88
CA ILE A 292 -36.77 -6.46 16.65
C ILE A 292 -37.44 -6.01 15.34
N ASN A 293 -37.34 -6.80 14.26
CA ASN A 293 -38.00 -6.49 13.00
C ASN A 293 -39.53 -6.47 13.14
N LEU A 294 -40.10 -7.44 13.86
CA LEU A 294 -41.53 -7.45 14.20
C LEU A 294 -41.92 -6.23 15.05
N SER A 295 -41.08 -5.84 16.01
CA SER A 295 -41.28 -4.65 16.84
C SER A 295 -41.26 -3.36 16.02
N ASN A 296 -40.38 -3.25 15.03
CA ASN A 296 -40.31 -2.12 14.10
C ASN A 296 -41.55 -2.03 13.20
N LEU A 297 -42.25 -3.15 12.98
CA LEU A 297 -43.53 -3.24 12.30
C LEU A 297 -44.73 -3.05 13.24
N GLY A 298 -44.50 -2.69 14.50
CA GLY A 298 -45.52 -2.43 15.52
C GLY A 298 -45.90 -3.62 16.40
N PHE A 299 -45.35 -4.81 16.15
CA PHE A 299 -45.67 -6.04 16.86
C PHE A 299 -44.66 -6.34 17.97
N HIS A 300 -45.02 -6.02 19.21
CA HIS A 300 -44.13 -6.14 20.35
C HIS A 300 -44.27 -7.51 21.02
N PHE A 301 -43.16 -8.24 21.12
CA PHE A 301 -43.08 -9.54 21.77
C PHE A 301 -42.20 -9.49 23.03
N LYS A 302 -42.65 -10.14 24.10
CA LYS A 302 -41.91 -10.24 25.37
C LYS A 302 -41.25 -11.62 25.47
N TYR A 303 -39.95 -11.66 25.72
CA TYR A 303 -39.22 -12.91 25.92
C TYR A 303 -39.55 -13.56 27.27
N LYS A 304 -39.73 -14.89 27.28
CA LYS A 304 -39.87 -15.66 28.50
C LYS A 304 -39.03 -16.94 28.45
N ARG A 305 -37.96 -16.96 29.25
CA ARG A 305 -37.14 -18.15 29.48
C ARG A 305 -37.95 -19.24 30.22
N GLY A 306 -37.89 -20.48 29.75
CA GLY A 306 -38.73 -21.60 30.18
C GLY A 306 -40.21 -21.47 29.79
N GLY A 307 -40.59 -20.43 29.05
CA GLY A 307 -41.92 -20.20 28.51
C GLY A 307 -43.09 -20.38 29.49
N GLY A 308 -44.18 -20.98 29.02
CA GLY A 308 -45.36 -21.31 29.82
C GLY A 308 -46.07 -22.55 29.30
N ARG A 309 -47.23 -22.90 29.88
CA ARG A 309 -48.04 -24.05 29.43
C ARG A 309 -48.34 -24.01 27.94
N SER A 310 -48.58 -22.82 27.37
CA SER A 310 -48.81 -22.64 25.95
C SER A 310 -47.59 -23.00 25.10
N SER A 311 -46.37 -22.66 25.52
CA SER A 311 -45.13 -23.00 24.79
C SER A 311 -44.55 -24.38 25.14
N ASN A 312 -45.28 -25.22 25.90
CA ASN A 312 -44.78 -26.47 26.47
C ASN A 312 -43.50 -26.27 27.31
N TYR A 313 -43.42 -25.17 28.06
CA TYR A 313 -42.25 -24.81 28.89
C TYR A 313 -40.93 -24.66 28.11
N ARG A 314 -41.00 -24.48 26.78
CA ARG A 314 -39.85 -24.08 25.95
C ARG A 314 -39.73 -22.57 25.93
N ASP A 315 -38.50 -22.08 25.82
CA ASP A 315 -38.19 -20.66 25.61
C ASP A 315 -39.07 -20.12 24.47
N ALA A 316 -39.74 -19.00 24.74
CA ALA A 316 -40.70 -18.46 23.80
C ALA A 316 -40.91 -16.96 24.01
N TRP A 317 -41.33 -16.31 22.95
CA TRP A 317 -41.71 -14.92 22.87
C TRP A 317 -43.23 -14.83 22.82
N TRP A 318 -43.85 -13.93 23.57
CA TRP A 318 -45.31 -13.82 23.60
C TRP A 318 -45.81 -12.39 23.46
N SER A 319 -46.98 -12.23 22.85
CA SER A 319 -47.67 -10.95 22.69
C SER A 319 -49.17 -11.12 22.88
N LYS A 320 -49.83 -10.17 23.58
CA LYS A 320 -51.29 -10.14 23.75
C LYS A 320 -51.90 -9.07 22.87
N GLU A 321 -53.15 -9.27 22.48
CA GLU A 321 -53.89 -8.33 21.63
C GLU A 321 -54.06 -6.93 22.31
N ALA A 322 -54.08 -6.89 23.65
CA ALA A 322 -54.05 -5.64 24.42
C ALA A 322 -52.71 -4.88 24.34
N ASP A 323 -51.60 -5.56 24.02
CA ASP A 323 -50.28 -4.94 23.82
C ASP A 323 -50.11 -4.39 22.37
N LEU A 324 -51.07 -4.64 21.45
CA LEU A 324 -51.02 -4.22 20.03
C LEU A 324 -51.60 -2.83 19.75
N HIS A 325 -52.20 -2.16 20.74
CA HIS A 325 -52.73 -0.79 20.61
C HIS A 325 -52.26 0.20 21.69
N LEU A 326 -51.30 -0.18 22.54
CA LEU A 326 -50.76 0.70 23.58
C LEU A 326 -49.59 1.54 23.05
N ALA A 327 -49.86 2.40 22.07
CA ALA A 327 -48.96 3.51 21.70
C ALA A 327 -49.65 4.88 21.73
N LYS A 328 -50.91 4.98 22.18
CA LYS A 328 -51.62 6.28 22.21
C LYS A 328 -52.36 6.65 23.50
N ASP A 329 -52.37 5.82 24.53
CA ASP A 329 -52.97 6.23 25.80
C ASP A 329 -52.27 5.57 26.99
N ASN A 330 -51.30 6.28 27.56
CA ASN A 330 -50.91 6.16 28.98
C ASN A 330 -50.16 7.42 29.43
N SER A 331 -50.78 8.57 29.15
CA SER A 331 -50.74 9.71 30.06
C SER A 331 -51.79 9.46 31.15
N LYS A 332 -51.42 8.65 32.14
CA LYS A 332 -51.81 8.79 33.57
C LYS A 332 -51.51 7.52 34.34
N ASN A 333 -50.60 7.69 35.29
CA ASN A 333 -50.31 6.86 36.45
C ASN A 333 -49.33 5.70 36.26
N CYS A 334 -48.09 6.05 35.92
CA CYS A 334 -46.97 5.65 36.76
C CYS A 334 -46.16 6.94 37.01
N THR A 335 -45.93 7.29 38.27
CA THR A 335 -45.26 8.55 38.63
C THR A 335 -43.86 8.57 38.03
N ASP A 336 -43.67 9.34 36.97
CA ASP A 336 -42.37 9.83 36.52
C ASP A 336 -41.93 10.87 37.57
N ARG A 337 -41.40 10.38 38.70
CA ARG A 337 -40.61 11.25 39.56
C ARG A 337 -39.40 11.61 38.73
N ALA A 338 -39.29 12.89 38.37
CA ALA A 338 -38.08 13.42 37.75
C ALA A 338 -36.87 12.97 38.58
N LEU A 339 -35.88 12.39 37.90
CA LEU A 339 -34.64 11.98 38.57
C LEU A 339 -34.01 13.22 39.20
N ASP A 340 -33.70 13.16 40.49
CA ASP A 340 -33.09 14.27 41.21
C ASP A 340 -31.66 14.52 40.67
N PRO A 341 -31.39 15.68 40.05
CA PRO A 341 -30.07 16.00 39.52
C PRO A 341 -28.95 15.96 40.57
N ALA A 342 -29.27 16.27 41.83
CA ALA A 342 -28.29 16.20 42.91
C ALA A 342 -27.89 14.76 43.26
N VAL A 343 -28.83 13.80 43.09
CA VAL A 343 -28.56 12.37 43.27
C VAL A 343 -27.76 11.83 42.09
N ILE A 344 -28.08 12.22 40.85
CA ILE A 344 -27.30 11.88 39.65
C ILE A 344 -25.85 12.35 39.79
N LEU A 345 -25.63 13.59 40.22
CA LEU A 345 -24.29 14.16 40.37
C LEU A 345 -23.46 13.38 41.39
N LYS A 346 -24.00 13.10 42.57
CA LYS A 346 -23.33 12.31 43.61
C LYS A 346 -23.06 10.87 43.18
N LEU A 347 -24.00 10.25 42.47
CA LEU A 347 -23.80 8.91 41.91
C LEU A 347 -22.69 8.91 40.87
N THR A 348 -22.66 9.91 39.99
CA THR A 348 -21.62 10.08 38.97
C THR A 348 -20.25 10.24 39.63
N GLU A 349 -20.11 11.06 40.68
CA GLU A 349 -18.86 11.22 41.43
C GLU A 349 -18.36 9.89 42.03
N VAL A 350 -19.25 9.11 42.68
CA VAL A 350 -18.90 7.81 43.25
C VAL A 350 -18.54 6.80 42.16
N LEU A 351 -19.28 6.77 41.06
CA LEU A 351 -19.01 5.89 39.92
C LEU A 351 -17.66 6.22 39.29
N SER A 352 -17.35 7.49 39.03
CA SER A 352 -16.05 7.93 38.50
C SER A 352 -14.90 7.59 39.45
N ALA A 353 -15.06 7.81 40.76
CA ALA A 353 -13.97 7.63 41.73
C ALA A 353 -13.72 6.16 42.13
N ARG A 354 -14.76 5.31 42.13
CA ARG A 354 -14.69 3.94 42.68
C ARG A 354 -14.91 2.84 41.65
N PHE A 355 -15.44 3.17 40.46
CA PHE A 355 -15.78 2.23 39.38
C PHE A 355 -15.14 2.62 38.04
N SER A 356 -13.85 2.95 38.03
CA SER A 356 -13.09 3.29 36.80
C SER A 356 -13.14 2.22 35.70
N ASN A 357 -13.37 0.95 36.05
CA ASN A 357 -13.52 -0.17 35.11
C ASN A 357 -14.99 -0.44 34.69
N GLY A 358 -15.87 0.53 34.95
CA GLY A 358 -17.30 0.47 34.68
C GLY A 358 -18.10 -0.33 35.71
N TYR A 359 -19.36 0.04 35.86
CA TYR A 359 -20.34 -0.58 36.78
C TYR A 359 -21.28 -1.52 36.02
N ARG A 360 -21.46 -2.75 36.51
CA ARG A 360 -22.43 -3.72 35.99
C ARG A 360 -23.76 -3.62 36.71
N LEU A 361 -24.82 -3.26 35.97
CA LEU A 361 -26.19 -3.14 36.48
C LEU A 361 -26.70 -4.45 37.11
N ASP A 362 -26.39 -5.59 36.51
CA ASP A 362 -26.93 -6.91 36.88
C ASP A 362 -26.13 -7.63 37.98
N SER A 363 -25.14 -6.97 38.60
CA SER A 363 -24.23 -7.57 39.58
C SER A 363 -24.61 -7.23 41.03
N PRO A 364 -25.13 -8.19 41.81
CA PRO A 364 -25.47 -7.97 43.22
C PRO A 364 -24.25 -7.56 44.07
N ILE A 365 -23.05 -8.00 43.65
CA ILE A 365 -21.79 -7.70 44.34
C ILE A 365 -21.38 -6.24 44.09
N GLU A 366 -21.44 -5.77 42.84
CA GLU A 366 -21.09 -4.39 42.50
C GLU A 366 -22.11 -3.41 43.06
N ARG A 367 -23.39 -3.78 43.12
CA ARG A 367 -24.41 -3.03 43.83
C ARG A 367 -24.09 -2.85 45.31
N LYS A 368 -23.80 -3.92 46.03
CA LYS A 368 -23.49 -3.82 47.46
C LYS A 368 -22.24 -2.96 47.71
N ARG A 369 -21.27 -3.02 46.79
CA ARG A 369 -20.10 -2.12 46.80
C ARG A 369 -20.51 -0.67 46.57
N LEU A 370 -21.37 -0.39 45.60
CA LEU A 370 -21.87 0.96 45.30
C LEU A 370 -22.61 1.55 46.52
N GLU A 371 -23.51 0.79 47.15
CA GLU A 371 -24.21 1.22 48.37
C GLU A 371 -23.23 1.56 49.49
N THR A 372 -22.21 0.71 49.69
CA THR A 372 -21.17 0.93 50.71
C THR A 372 -20.33 2.17 50.41
N TYR A 373 -19.92 2.37 49.15
CA TYR A 373 -19.14 3.54 48.76
C TYR A 373 -19.96 4.83 48.79
N PHE A 374 -21.22 4.78 48.40
CA PHE A 374 -22.12 5.93 48.48
C PHE A 374 -22.38 6.34 49.93
N GLU A 375 -22.64 5.40 50.85
CA GLU A 375 -22.79 5.72 52.27
C GLU A 375 -21.48 6.29 52.86
N LYS A 376 -20.32 5.77 52.44
CA LYS A 376 -19.00 6.22 52.91
C LYS A 376 -18.60 7.60 52.37
N ASP A 377 -18.79 7.84 51.08
CA ASP A 377 -18.29 9.04 50.39
C ASP A 377 -19.32 10.19 50.44
N VAL A 378 -20.63 9.90 50.50
CA VAL A 378 -21.72 10.90 50.53
C VAL A 378 -22.34 11.06 51.93
N GLY A 379 -22.18 10.09 52.84
CA GLY A 379 -22.71 10.14 54.20
C GLY A 379 -24.21 9.92 54.33
N ILE A 380 -24.88 9.48 53.25
CA ILE A 380 -26.33 9.25 53.19
C ILE A 380 -26.58 7.77 52.91
N ARG A 381 -27.50 7.15 53.66
CA ARG A 381 -27.94 5.78 53.38
C ARG A 381 -28.66 5.69 52.05
N PHE A 382 -28.24 4.73 51.23
CA PHE A 382 -28.84 4.39 49.96
C PHE A 382 -30.24 3.78 50.18
N LEU A 383 -31.31 4.48 49.81
CA LEU A 383 -32.71 4.06 50.07
C LEU A 383 -33.54 3.87 48.79
N LEU A 384 -32.90 3.84 47.61
CA LEU A 384 -33.58 3.63 46.33
C LEU A 384 -33.91 2.13 46.14
N SER A 385 -35.07 1.86 45.54
CA SER A 385 -35.40 0.51 45.06
C SER A 385 -34.49 0.11 43.90
N ASP A 386 -34.42 -1.20 43.61
CA ASP A 386 -33.61 -1.77 42.52
C ASP A 386 -33.92 -1.09 41.18
N GLU A 387 -35.19 -0.96 40.84
CA GLU A 387 -35.65 -0.39 39.58
C GLU A 387 -35.38 1.12 39.50
N GLU A 388 -35.48 1.85 40.63
CA GLU A 388 -35.14 3.27 40.67
C GLU A 388 -33.63 3.48 40.52
N LEU A 389 -32.82 2.66 41.19
CA LEU A 389 -31.37 2.73 41.13
C LEU A 389 -30.85 2.53 39.69
N GLU A 390 -31.34 1.51 38.99
CA GLU A 390 -30.97 1.26 37.60
C GLU A 390 -31.30 2.46 36.70
N ARG A 391 -32.44 3.14 36.92
CA ARG A 391 -32.80 4.37 36.19
C ARG A 391 -31.83 5.51 36.47
N TYR A 392 -31.40 5.72 37.72
CA TYR A 392 -30.41 6.74 38.07
C TYR A 392 -29.02 6.43 37.48
N ILE A 393 -28.53 5.20 37.61
CA ILE A 393 -27.18 4.85 37.12
C ILE A 393 -27.12 4.93 35.60
N SER A 394 -28.19 4.52 34.89
CA SER A 394 -28.25 4.56 33.42
C SER A 394 -28.07 5.96 32.82
N VAL A 395 -28.38 7.02 33.57
CA VAL A 395 -28.17 8.42 33.14
C VAL A 395 -26.88 9.04 33.67
N CYS A 396 -26.15 8.34 34.55
CA CYS A 396 -24.88 8.82 35.13
C CYS A 396 -23.67 8.58 34.21
N GLY A 397 -23.84 7.91 33.08
CA GLY A 397 -22.72 7.57 32.21
C GLY A 397 -23.10 6.82 30.94
N ILE A 398 -22.08 6.39 30.20
CA ILE A 398 -22.20 5.77 28.89
C ILE A 398 -22.25 4.25 29.06
N THR A 399 -23.27 3.63 28.46
CA THR A 399 -23.42 2.17 28.48
C THR A 399 -22.58 1.53 27.39
N TYR A 400 -21.61 0.70 27.77
CA TYR A 400 -20.74 -0.02 26.84
C TYR A 400 -20.50 -1.46 27.31
N LYS A 401 -20.76 -2.44 26.43
CA LYS A 401 -20.63 -3.89 26.70
C LYS A 401 -21.27 -4.36 28.02
N GLY A 402 -22.45 -3.82 28.35
CA GLY A 402 -23.21 -4.19 29.56
C GLY A 402 -22.70 -3.55 30.85
N LYS A 403 -21.81 -2.56 30.77
CA LYS A 403 -21.34 -1.75 31.89
C LYS A 403 -21.65 -0.27 31.66
N ILE A 404 -21.75 0.48 32.74
CA ILE A 404 -21.89 1.93 32.72
C ILE A 404 -20.57 2.57 33.13
N TYR A 405 -20.06 3.45 32.28
CA TYR A 405 -18.85 4.22 32.51
C TYR A 405 -19.20 5.68 32.73
N ALA A 406 -18.86 6.21 33.91
CA ALA A 406 -19.05 7.62 34.20
C ALA A 406 -17.94 8.43 33.51
N VAL A 407 -18.23 8.89 32.29
CA VAL A 407 -17.37 9.81 31.52
C VAL A 407 -17.80 11.23 31.86
N SER A 408 -16.87 12.06 32.31
CA SER A 408 -17.21 13.41 32.76
C SER A 408 -17.56 14.33 31.59
N PRO A 409 -18.42 15.35 31.78
CA PRO A 409 -18.68 16.35 30.75
C PRO A 409 -17.41 17.04 30.24
N GLU A 410 -16.45 17.32 31.13
CA GLU A 410 -15.16 17.93 30.77
C GLU A 410 -14.34 17.03 29.84
N THR A 411 -14.45 15.71 30.01
CA THR A 411 -13.81 14.72 29.13
C THR A 411 -14.42 14.76 27.73
N LEU A 412 -15.76 14.79 27.64
CA LEU A 412 -16.47 14.90 26.36
C LEU A 412 -16.16 16.23 25.65
N ASP A 413 -16.12 17.34 26.39
CA ASP A 413 -15.74 18.65 25.85
C ASP A 413 -14.30 18.65 25.34
N ARG A 414 -13.37 18.03 26.07
CA ARG A 414 -11.98 17.90 25.63
C ARG A 414 -11.85 17.04 24.36
N ILE A 415 -12.57 15.91 24.28
CA ILE A 415 -12.62 15.10 23.05
C ILE A 415 -13.14 15.95 21.89
N LYS A 416 -14.22 16.70 22.13
CA LYS A 416 -14.85 17.54 21.13
C LYS A 416 -13.89 18.61 20.59
N LEU A 417 -13.22 19.32 21.50
CA LEU A 417 -12.24 20.36 21.15
C LEU A 417 -11.10 19.80 20.28
N LEU A 418 -10.53 18.63 20.63
CA LEU A 418 -9.46 18.03 19.82
C LEU A 418 -9.89 17.70 18.39
N VAL A 419 -11.11 17.20 18.22
CA VAL A 419 -11.67 16.86 16.91
C VAL A 419 -11.98 18.13 16.11
N ASP A 420 -12.65 19.09 16.74
CA ASP A 420 -13.01 20.37 16.10
C ASP A 420 -11.76 21.15 15.68
N ASP A 421 -10.73 21.22 16.54
CA ASP A 421 -9.44 21.84 16.22
C ASP A 421 -8.78 21.15 15.02
N TYR A 422 -8.75 19.81 15.01
CA TYR A 422 -8.12 19.06 13.93
C TYR A 422 -8.81 19.27 12.57
N PHE A 423 -10.14 19.32 12.55
CA PHE A 423 -10.91 19.61 11.33
C PHE A 423 -10.85 21.09 10.93
N SER A 424 -10.72 22.02 11.89
CA SER A 424 -10.57 23.45 11.60
C SER A 424 -9.30 23.77 10.81
N LEU A 425 -8.26 22.94 10.93
CA LEU A 425 -7.02 23.00 10.15
C LEU A 425 -7.15 22.44 8.72
N GLY A 426 -8.38 22.12 8.30
CA GLY A 426 -8.70 21.63 6.97
C GLY A 426 -8.55 20.12 6.80
N SER A 427 -8.27 19.38 7.88
CA SER A 427 -8.25 17.91 7.85
C SER A 427 -9.64 17.36 7.56
N ARG A 428 -9.73 16.21 6.89
CA ARG A 428 -11.01 15.64 6.45
C ARG A 428 -11.43 14.35 7.14
N VAL A 429 -10.49 13.67 7.79
CA VAL A 429 -10.68 12.33 8.34
C VAL A 429 -9.87 12.10 9.61
N ILE A 430 -10.43 11.33 10.54
CA ILE A 430 -9.77 10.85 11.76
C ILE A 430 -10.00 9.34 11.86
N PHE A 431 -8.92 8.55 12.00
CA PHE A 431 -9.02 7.13 12.30
C PHE A 431 -9.20 6.90 13.81
N TYR A 432 -10.15 6.04 14.18
CA TYR A 432 -10.49 5.81 15.58
C TYR A 432 -9.29 5.25 16.37
N GLU A 433 -8.63 4.23 15.81
CA GLU A 433 -7.45 3.59 16.38
C GLU A 433 -6.34 4.61 16.67
N GLU A 434 -5.96 5.42 15.67
CA GLU A 434 -4.89 6.41 15.82
C GLU A 434 -5.26 7.50 16.84
N PHE A 435 -6.50 7.99 16.81
CA PHE A 435 -6.95 8.95 17.82
C PHE A 435 -6.87 8.37 19.22
N TYR A 436 -7.35 7.14 19.41
CA TYR A 436 -7.34 6.48 20.72
C TYR A 436 -5.90 6.24 21.20
N ILE A 437 -5.03 5.64 20.38
CA ILE A 437 -3.63 5.35 20.75
C ILE A 437 -2.89 6.64 21.16
N LYS A 438 -3.07 7.74 20.42
CA LYS A 438 -2.40 9.02 20.74
C LYS A 438 -2.91 9.68 22.02
N ASN A 439 -4.13 9.35 22.43
CA ASN A 439 -4.81 9.95 23.58
C ASN A 439 -5.09 8.96 24.72
N GLU A 440 -4.57 7.73 24.62
CA GLU A 440 -5.00 6.60 25.44
C GLU A 440 -4.84 6.87 26.93
N SER A 441 -3.71 7.44 27.34
CA SER A 441 -3.39 7.63 28.77
C SER A 441 -4.47 8.43 29.49
N TRP A 442 -4.85 9.60 28.96
CA TRP A 442 -5.85 10.44 29.61
C TRP A 442 -7.28 9.97 29.32
N LEU A 443 -7.55 9.34 28.17
CA LEU A 443 -8.86 8.76 27.87
C LEU A 443 -9.19 7.62 28.84
N PHE A 444 -8.23 6.71 29.05
CA PHE A 444 -8.38 5.57 29.96
C PHE A 444 -8.55 6.02 31.42
N GLU A 445 -7.76 7.00 31.85
CA GLU A 445 -7.89 7.61 33.19
C GLU A 445 -9.27 8.25 33.42
N ASN A 446 -9.94 8.70 32.34
CA ASN A 446 -11.26 9.32 32.38
C ASN A 446 -12.38 8.38 31.88
N SER A 447 -12.25 7.08 32.16
CA SER A 447 -13.27 6.05 31.92
C SER A 447 -13.59 5.74 30.46
N VAL A 448 -12.81 6.23 29.48
CA VAL A 448 -12.92 5.84 28.06
C VAL A 448 -11.94 4.70 27.80
N VAL A 449 -12.41 3.46 27.94
CA VAL A 449 -11.54 2.28 28.11
C VAL A 449 -11.16 1.54 26.82
N SER A 450 -11.70 1.94 25.66
CA SER A 450 -11.36 1.31 24.38
C SER A 450 -11.75 2.19 23.19
N GLU A 451 -11.11 1.95 22.04
CA GLU A 451 -11.47 2.53 20.73
C GLU A 451 -12.95 2.34 20.39
N GLY A 452 -13.51 1.16 20.65
CA GLY A 452 -14.92 0.88 20.37
C GLY A 452 -15.87 1.77 21.19
N MET A 453 -15.54 2.01 22.46
CA MET A 453 -16.31 2.92 23.31
C MET A 453 -16.16 4.37 22.82
N LEU A 454 -14.95 4.78 22.44
CA LEU A 454 -14.70 6.09 21.87
C LEU A 454 -15.48 6.31 20.55
N THR A 455 -15.65 5.27 19.75
CA THR A 455 -16.45 5.32 18.51
C THR A 455 -17.92 5.63 18.81
N ASP A 456 -18.49 5.01 19.84
CA ASP A 456 -19.86 5.28 20.29
C ASP A 456 -19.99 6.73 20.80
N ILE A 457 -18.99 7.20 21.58
CA ILE A 457 -18.91 8.60 22.04
C ILE A 457 -18.88 9.57 20.86
N PHE A 458 -18.04 9.33 19.84
CA PHE A 458 -17.97 10.22 18.69
C PHE A 458 -19.31 10.33 17.94
N ARG A 459 -20.05 9.22 17.83
CA ARG A 459 -21.39 9.21 17.19
C ARG A 459 -22.38 10.07 17.94
N GLU A 460 -22.30 10.08 19.27
CA GLU A 460 -23.15 10.89 20.12
C GLU A 460 -22.79 12.38 20.03
N ILE A 461 -21.50 12.73 20.10
CA ILE A 461 -21.02 14.13 20.07
C ILE A 461 -21.17 14.74 18.67
N PHE A 462 -20.95 13.96 17.61
CA PHE A 462 -20.87 14.45 16.22
C PHE A 462 -21.89 13.79 15.29
N PRO A 463 -23.20 13.97 15.50
CA PRO A 463 -24.24 13.28 14.73
C PRO A 463 -24.29 13.66 13.25
N LYS A 464 -23.62 14.76 12.85
CA LYS A 464 -23.58 15.25 11.46
C LYS A 464 -22.39 14.73 10.66
N LEU A 465 -21.41 14.09 11.30
CA LEU A 465 -20.25 13.52 10.61
C LEU A 465 -20.59 12.14 10.03
N LEU A 466 -19.79 11.72 9.07
CA LEU A 466 -19.90 10.40 8.44
C LEU A 466 -19.03 9.41 9.21
N PHE A 467 -19.61 8.25 9.53
CA PHE A 467 -18.95 7.20 10.32
C PHE A 467 -18.79 5.94 9.50
N THR A 468 -17.60 5.35 9.54
CA THR A 468 -17.30 4.04 8.96
C THR A 468 -16.92 3.06 10.07
N GLN A 469 -16.38 1.90 9.71
CA GLN A 469 -15.86 0.94 10.67
C GLN A 469 -14.53 1.41 11.30
N THR A 470 -13.71 2.18 10.58
CA THR A 470 -12.33 2.47 10.99
C THR A 470 -12.00 3.96 11.13
N TYR A 471 -12.84 4.84 10.58
CA TYR A 471 -12.63 6.29 10.60
C TYR A 471 -13.95 7.06 10.51
N PHE A 472 -13.89 8.36 10.81
CA PHE A 472 -14.98 9.30 10.62
C PHE A 472 -14.50 10.63 10.04
N GLY A 473 -15.41 11.43 9.47
CA GLY A 473 -15.07 12.75 8.93
C GLY A 473 -16.15 13.38 8.06
N HIS A 474 -15.72 14.31 7.20
CA HIS A 474 -16.60 15.13 6.35
C HIS A 474 -16.78 14.60 4.92
N SER A 475 -16.11 13.51 4.55
CA SER A 475 -16.02 13.07 3.15
C SER A 475 -16.82 11.80 2.87
N ASN A 476 -17.61 11.82 1.79
CA ASN A 476 -18.21 10.64 1.16
C ASN A 476 -17.32 10.03 0.05
N ALA A 477 -16.16 10.63 -0.23
CA ALA A 477 -15.24 10.12 -1.24
C ALA A 477 -14.53 8.84 -0.79
N SER A 478 -13.93 8.13 -1.74
CA SER A 478 -13.11 6.95 -1.42
C SER A 478 -12.00 7.31 -0.43
N ILE A 479 -11.74 6.43 0.54
CA ILE A 479 -10.69 6.66 1.55
C ILE A 479 -9.31 6.88 0.91
N PHE A 480 -9.07 6.28 -0.26
CA PHE A 480 -7.83 6.48 -1.01
C PHE A 480 -7.67 7.94 -1.41
N THR A 481 -8.69 8.51 -2.04
CA THR A 481 -8.73 9.92 -2.45
C THR A 481 -8.66 10.88 -1.27
N VAL A 482 -9.32 10.54 -0.16
CA VAL A 482 -9.27 11.36 1.06
C VAL A 482 -7.84 11.43 1.60
N ILE A 483 -7.17 10.29 1.80
CA ILE A 483 -5.81 10.26 2.34
C ILE A 483 -4.81 10.89 1.37
N GLU A 484 -4.96 10.67 0.07
CA GLU A 484 -4.18 11.36 -0.95
C GLU A 484 -4.30 12.88 -0.81
N SER A 485 -5.52 13.40 -0.71
CA SER A 485 -5.75 14.84 -0.52
C SER A 485 -5.18 15.36 0.80
N GLU A 486 -5.21 14.56 1.86
CA GLU A 486 -4.59 14.91 3.15
C GLU A 486 -3.06 14.96 3.04
N ILE A 487 -2.44 14.00 2.35
CA ILE A 487 -0.99 14.01 2.08
C ILE A 487 -0.60 15.25 1.29
N LEU A 488 -1.35 15.60 0.24
CA LEU A 488 -1.08 16.79 -0.57
C LEU A 488 -1.25 18.08 0.23
N ARG A 489 -2.29 18.18 1.07
CA ARG A 489 -2.55 19.33 1.95
C ARG A 489 -1.37 19.62 2.87
N VAL A 490 -0.73 18.58 3.41
CA VAL A 490 0.39 18.72 4.36
C VAL A 490 1.77 18.59 3.72
N TRP A 491 1.85 18.45 2.39
CA TRP A 491 3.13 18.24 1.71
C TRP A 491 4.07 19.44 1.87
N GLY A 492 3.55 20.66 1.71
CA GLY A 492 4.35 21.88 1.82
C GLY A 492 5.26 22.13 0.61
N GLU A 493 6.34 22.88 0.85
CA GLU A 493 7.33 23.29 -0.17
C GLU A 493 8.55 22.37 -0.23
N GLU A 494 8.59 21.32 0.59
CA GLU A 494 9.69 20.38 0.59
C GLU A 494 9.70 19.49 -0.66
N ILE A 495 10.89 19.39 -1.28
CA ILE A 495 11.11 18.53 -2.45
C ILE A 495 11.02 17.06 -2.06
N LEU A 496 11.51 16.69 -0.86
CA LEU A 496 11.56 15.32 -0.37
C LEU A 496 10.99 15.24 1.04
N LEU A 497 10.12 14.26 1.27
CA LEU A 497 9.58 13.93 2.58
C LEU A 497 9.74 12.44 2.90
N THR A 498 9.93 12.15 4.19
CA THR A 498 9.91 10.77 4.70
C THR A 498 8.53 10.35 5.19
N TYR A 499 8.33 9.04 5.33
CA TYR A 499 7.12 8.49 5.96
C TYR A 499 6.87 9.07 7.35
N GLU A 500 7.93 9.24 8.15
CA GLU A 500 7.86 9.74 9.52
C GLU A 500 7.43 11.21 9.54
N GLN A 501 8.01 12.05 8.67
CA GLN A 501 7.63 13.46 8.56
C GLN A 501 6.16 13.62 8.16
N LEU A 502 5.68 12.79 7.22
CA LEU A 502 4.27 12.80 6.84
C LEU A 502 3.36 12.29 7.96
N ALA A 503 3.76 11.25 8.68
CA ALA A 503 3.00 10.72 9.82
C ALA A 503 2.95 11.71 10.99
N GLU A 504 4.00 12.48 11.22
CA GLU A 504 4.01 13.57 12.21
C GLU A 504 3.02 14.69 11.85
N ARG A 505 2.83 14.97 10.56
CA ARG A 505 1.84 15.96 10.07
C ARG A 505 0.42 15.40 10.06
N LEU A 506 0.27 14.10 9.80
CA LEU A 506 -1.01 13.39 9.68
C LEU A 506 -1.28 12.52 10.92
N ILE A 507 -1.30 13.16 12.09
CA ILE A 507 -1.29 12.47 13.40
C ILE A 507 -2.40 11.44 13.64
N TYR A 508 -3.53 11.55 12.94
CA TYR A 508 -4.68 10.64 13.07
C TYR A 508 -4.92 9.78 11.81
N ILE A 509 -3.91 9.66 10.94
CA ILE A 509 -3.93 8.76 9.78
C ILE A 509 -2.85 7.69 9.97
N PRO A 510 -3.20 6.39 9.87
CA PRO A 510 -2.22 5.33 10.07
C PRO A 510 -1.07 5.41 9.06
N ILE A 511 0.16 5.26 9.54
CA ILE A 511 1.36 5.26 8.69
C ILE A 511 1.31 4.17 7.61
N SER A 512 0.64 3.05 7.89
CA SER A 512 0.41 1.97 6.93
C SER A 512 -0.43 2.43 5.74
N ARG A 513 -1.41 3.31 5.96
CA ARG A 513 -2.23 3.92 4.92
C ARG A 513 -1.45 4.95 4.12
N ILE A 514 -0.66 5.79 4.78
CA ILE A 514 0.22 6.76 4.11
C ILE A 514 1.18 6.02 3.16
N LYS A 515 1.86 4.99 3.65
CA LYS A 515 2.74 4.12 2.84
C LYS A 515 2.03 3.51 1.65
N GLN A 516 0.78 3.05 1.84
CA GLN A 516 -0.02 2.48 0.77
C GLN A 516 -0.30 3.50 -0.34
N ILE A 517 -0.70 4.73 0.00
CA ILE A 517 -1.00 5.78 -0.99
C ILE A 517 0.26 6.14 -1.78
N LEU A 518 1.37 6.44 -1.08
CA LEU A 518 2.64 6.82 -1.70
C LEU A 518 3.18 5.74 -2.66
N GLY A 519 2.92 4.47 -2.38
CA GLY A 519 3.35 3.37 -3.25
C GLY A 519 2.39 3.03 -4.40
N GLN A 520 1.11 3.42 -4.32
CA GLN A 520 0.08 3.08 -5.32
C GLN A 520 -0.20 4.21 -6.31
N ASN A 521 0.00 5.46 -5.91
CA ASN A 521 -0.19 6.60 -6.78
C ASN A 521 1.15 7.04 -7.40
N GLY A 522 1.20 7.02 -8.74
CA GLY A 522 2.39 7.36 -9.52
C GLY A 522 2.81 8.83 -9.45
N ASP A 523 1.96 9.72 -8.93
CA ASP A 523 2.27 11.14 -8.74
C ASP A 523 3.21 11.36 -7.55
N PHE A 524 3.29 10.38 -6.63
CA PHE A 524 4.32 10.35 -5.60
C PHE A 524 5.55 9.60 -6.11
N ILE A 525 6.61 10.36 -6.37
CA ILE A 525 7.82 9.84 -6.99
C ILE A 525 8.75 9.25 -5.92
N TRP A 526 8.91 7.93 -5.96
CA TRP A 526 9.87 7.24 -5.10
C TRP A 526 11.31 7.71 -5.37
N ASN A 527 12.00 8.13 -4.31
CA ASN A 527 13.38 8.61 -4.38
C ASN A 527 14.38 7.61 -3.81
N SER A 528 14.08 7.12 -2.60
CA SER A 528 14.84 6.11 -1.89
C SER A 528 13.95 5.44 -0.84
N VAL A 529 14.48 4.45 -0.11
CA VAL A 529 13.71 3.73 0.90
C VAL A 529 13.11 4.71 1.92
N GLY A 530 11.79 4.80 1.93
CA GLY A 530 11.04 5.65 2.86
C GLY A 530 10.99 7.13 2.52
N VAL A 531 11.51 7.55 1.36
CA VAL A 531 11.58 8.96 0.94
C VAL A 531 10.96 9.16 -0.43
N TYR A 532 10.04 10.12 -0.52
CA TYR A 532 9.28 10.42 -1.73
C TYR A 532 9.36 11.91 -2.08
N SER A 533 9.20 12.20 -3.37
CA SER A 533 8.84 13.51 -3.90
C SER A 533 7.41 13.46 -4.43
N HIS A 534 6.88 14.60 -4.88
CA HIS A 534 5.62 14.69 -5.59
C HIS A 534 5.86 15.39 -6.93
N ILE A 535 5.12 15.01 -7.98
CA ILE A 535 5.30 15.59 -9.33
C ILE A 535 5.23 17.12 -9.37
N SER A 536 4.48 17.75 -8.46
CA SER A 536 4.38 19.22 -8.38
C SER A 536 5.68 19.91 -7.95
N GLN A 537 6.61 19.17 -7.32
CA GLN A 537 7.90 19.69 -6.87
C GLN A 537 8.99 19.57 -7.95
N ILE A 538 8.65 18.96 -9.09
CA ILE A 538 9.62 18.59 -10.13
C ILE A 538 9.54 19.59 -11.27
N GLN A 539 10.69 20.19 -11.60
CA GLN A 539 10.78 21.26 -12.58
C GLN A 539 11.12 20.69 -13.96
N ILE A 540 10.11 20.61 -14.83
CA ILE A 540 10.23 20.22 -16.25
C ILE A 540 9.44 21.26 -17.06
N SER A 541 10.08 21.90 -18.05
CA SER A 541 9.39 22.88 -18.90
C SER A 541 8.52 22.19 -19.96
N ASP A 542 7.56 22.92 -20.53
CA ASP A 542 6.71 22.39 -21.60
C ASP A 542 7.53 22.08 -22.87
N GLU A 543 8.58 22.86 -23.16
CA GLU A 543 9.49 22.59 -24.28
C GLU A 543 10.27 21.29 -24.09
N GLU A 544 10.77 21.03 -22.88
CA GLU A 544 11.47 19.78 -22.55
C GLU A 544 10.52 18.59 -22.61
N ARG A 545 9.30 18.76 -22.08
CA ARG A 545 8.24 17.75 -22.15
C ARG A 545 7.96 17.35 -23.59
N GLU A 546 7.85 18.32 -24.50
CA GLU A 546 7.59 18.06 -25.92
C GLU A 546 8.82 17.45 -26.62
N ALA A 547 10.03 17.92 -26.32
CA ALA A 547 11.26 17.34 -26.86
C ALA A 547 11.41 15.86 -26.47
N ILE A 548 11.14 15.52 -25.20
CA ILE A 548 11.16 14.15 -24.68
C ILE A 548 10.13 13.28 -25.42
N ARG A 549 8.88 13.75 -25.56
CA ARG A 549 7.83 13.03 -26.30
C ARG A 549 8.24 12.76 -27.74
N LYS A 550 8.77 13.76 -28.43
CA LYS A 550 9.18 13.63 -29.84
C LYS A 550 10.28 12.58 -30.02
N VAL A 551 11.29 12.56 -29.15
CA VAL A 551 12.34 11.55 -29.20
C VAL A 551 11.78 10.16 -28.88
N ALA A 552 10.90 10.04 -27.88
CA ALA A 552 10.25 8.78 -27.56
C ALA A 552 9.40 8.25 -28.73
N GLU A 553 8.56 9.10 -29.35
CA GLU A 553 7.73 8.72 -30.50
C GLU A 553 8.60 8.25 -31.68
N SER A 554 9.66 9.01 -32.01
CA SER A 554 10.55 8.66 -33.12
C SER A 554 11.30 7.34 -32.89
N SER A 555 11.85 7.13 -31.69
CA SER A 555 12.57 5.91 -31.32
C SER A 555 11.66 4.69 -31.28
N CYS A 556 10.47 4.81 -30.68
CA CYS A 556 9.48 3.75 -30.68
C CYS A 556 8.95 3.45 -32.10
N THR A 557 8.91 4.42 -33.01
CA THR A 557 8.62 4.16 -34.44
C THR A 557 9.71 3.35 -35.12
N ALA A 558 10.97 3.68 -34.86
CA ALA A 558 12.10 3.06 -35.54
C ALA A 558 12.45 1.67 -35.01
N ARG A 559 12.38 1.48 -33.69
CA ARG A 559 12.89 0.28 -32.99
C ARG A 559 11.85 -0.45 -32.15
N GLY A 560 10.65 0.12 -32.00
CA GLY A 560 9.60 -0.41 -31.12
C GLY A 560 9.72 0.02 -29.65
N TYR A 561 10.89 0.53 -29.22
CA TYR A 561 11.10 0.99 -27.85
C TYR A 561 12.13 2.13 -27.80
N VAL A 562 12.22 2.76 -26.62
CA VAL A 562 13.31 3.66 -26.24
C VAL A 562 13.71 3.39 -24.79
N SER A 563 15.00 3.45 -24.47
CA SER A 563 15.41 3.48 -23.07
C SER A 563 15.13 4.86 -22.50
N ILE A 564 14.51 4.93 -21.33
CA ILE A 564 14.25 6.20 -20.66
C ILE A 564 15.53 6.98 -20.40
N ALA A 565 16.65 6.29 -20.18
CA ALA A 565 17.96 6.89 -19.94
C ALA A 565 18.55 7.58 -21.18
N ASP A 566 18.05 7.25 -22.38
CA ASP A 566 18.50 7.83 -23.66
C ASP A 566 17.70 9.06 -24.06
N LEU A 567 16.67 9.43 -23.27
CA LEU A 567 15.84 10.59 -23.57
C LEU A 567 16.56 11.90 -23.26
N PRO A 568 16.24 13.00 -23.97
CA PRO A 568 16.93 14.27 -23.82
C PRO A 568 16.52 14.96 -22.53
N PHE A 569 17.27 14.75 -21.44
CA PHE A 569 16.96 15.35 -20.15
C PHE A 569 17.38 16.81 -19.99
N GLY A 570 18.21 17.36 -20.90
CA GLY A 570 18.63 18.75 -20.84
C GLY A 570 19.14 19.18 -19.46
N GLU A 571 18.59 20.27 -18.95
CA GLU A 571 18.90 20.84 -17.62
C GLU A 571 18.00 20.30 -16.49
N ILE A 572 17.08 19.36 -16.78
CA ILE A 572 16.16 18.77 -15.79
C ILE A 572 16.95 18.18 -14.61
N ARG A 573 18.05 17.47 -14.89
CA ARG A 573 18.91 16.89 -13.85
C ARG A 573 19.48 17.95 -12.90
N GLU A 574 19.87 19.10 -13.44
CA GLU A 574 20.48 20.18 -12.67
C GLU A 574 19.46 20.91 -11.80
N ARG A 575 18.27 21.18 -12.34
CA ARG A 575 17.17 21.81 -11.58
C ARG A 575 16.59 20.90 -10.51
N ASN A 576 16.65 19.58 -10.71
CA ASN A 576 16.11 18.58 -9.79
C ASN A 576 17.21 17.78 -9.05
N TYR A 577 18.35 18.41 -8.76
CA TYR A 577 19.55 17.76 -8.21
C TYR A 577 19.38 17.05 -6.85
N MET A 578 18.28 17.30 -6.13
CA MET A 578 17.97 16.60 -4.88
C MET A 578 17.37 15.20 -5.11
N LEU A 579 16.86 14.94 -6.32
CA LEU A 579 16.27 13.66 -6.69
C LEU A 579 17.36 12.67 -7.14
N SER A 580 17.13 11.39 -6.87
CA SER A 580 17.92 10.30 -7.42
C SER A 580 17.67 10.16 -8.92
N GLU A 581 18.61 9.56 -9.65
CA GLU A 581 18.42 9.32 -11.09
C GLU A 581 17.16 8.50 -11.37
N THR A 582 16.84 7.53 -10.52
CA THR A 582 15.61 6.74 -10.60
C THR A 582 14.36 7.60 -10.41
N ALA A 583 14.38 8.54 -9.45
CA ALA A 583 13.28 9.49 -9.28
C ALA A 583 13.10 10.38 -10.50
N ILE A 584 14.19 10.89 -11.08
CA ILE A 584 14.15 11.70 -12.31
C ILE A 584 13.52 10.90 -13.45
N HIS A 585 13.97 9.66 -13.68
CA HIS A 585 13.38 8.79 -14.70
C HIS A 585 11.88 8.55 -14.46
N ASN A 586 11.48 8.23 -13.22
CA ASN A 586 10.07 8.00 -12.90
C ASN A 586 9.22 9.26 -13.08
N ALA A 587 9.74 10.42 -12.69
CA ALA A 587 9.08 11.71 -12.87
C ALA A 587 8.90 12.07 -14.35
N ILE A 588 9.95 11.89 -15.15
CA ILE A 588 9.89 12.13 -16.60
C ILE A 588 8.83 11.23 -17.24
N TYR A 589 8.79 9.96 -16.88
CA TYR A 589 7.73 9.07 -17.36
C TYR A 589 6.33 9.58 -16.96
N GLN A 590 6.12 9.86 -15.67
CA GLN A 590 4.84 10.26 -15.12
C GLN A 590 4.32 11.57 -15.76
N ILE A 591 5.21 12.57 -15.89
CA ILE A 591 4.86 13.91 -16.38
C ILE A 591 4.80 13.97 -17.92
N CYS A 592 5.73 13.30 -18.60
CA CYS A 592 5.93 13.50 -20.04
C CYS A 592 5.32 12.41 -20.93
N LEU A 593 5.19 11.16 -20.43
CA LEU A 593 4.98 9.99 -21.30
C LEU A 593 3.76 9.13 -20.93
N LEU A 594 3.24 9.23 -19.71
CA LEU A 594 2.20 8.34 -19.16
C LEU A 594 0.92 8.23 -20.03
N ASP A 595 0.59 9.28 -20.75
CA ASP A 595 -0.61 9.34 -21.59
C ASP A 595 -0.50 8.40 -22.81
N LYS A 596 0.66 8.40 -23.49
CA LYS A 596 0.88 7.72 -24.77
C LYS A 596 1.77 6.47 -24.71
N PHE A 597 2.49 6.27 -23.62
CA PHE A 597 3.51 5.23 -23.50
C PHE A 597 3.30 4.36 -22.28
N ASP A 598 3.82 3.14 -22.34
CA ASP A 598 3.99 2.24 -21.21
C ASP A 598 5.48 2.15 -20.84
N LYS A 599 5.79 1.96 -19.55
CA LYS A 599 7.16 1.75 -19.07
C LYS A 599 7.31 0.46 -18.27
N ARG A 600 8.35 -0.32 -18.59
CA ARG A 600 8.78 -1.51 -17.85
C ARG A 600 10.28 -1.42 -17.57
N GLY A 601 10.63 -1.20 -16.29
CA GLY A 601 12.01 -0.86 -15.93
C GLY A 601 12.42 0.47 -16.57
N LYS A 602 13.43 0.43 -17.44
CA LYS A 602 13.87 1.57 -18.27
C LYS A 602 13.33 1.52 -19.70
N ILE A 603 12.66 0.45 -20.11
CA ILE A 603 12.08 0.31 -21.45
C ILE A 603 10.79 1.11 -21.51
N VAL A 604 10.69 2.03 -22.46
CA VAL A 604 9.48 2.77 -22.81
C VAL A 604 9.00 2.30 -24.18
N THR A 605 7.74 1.88 -24.26
CA THR A 605 7.08 1.43 -25.50
C THR A 605 5.80 2.22 -25.73
N ARG A 606 5.21 2.16 -26.93
CA ARG A 606 3.88 2.76 -27.11
C ARG A 606 2.87 1.96 -26.28
N LYS A 607 1.81 2.64 -25.88
CA LYS A 607 0.76 2.03 -25.09
C LYS A 607 0.13 0.84 -25.81
N GLY A 608 0.14 -0.32 -25.17
CA GLY A 608 -0.37 -1.57 -25.75
C GLY A 608 0.62 -2.37 -26.60
N ASP A 609 1.84 -1.87 -26.85
CA ASP A 609 2.89 -2.68 -27.47
C ASP A 609 3.33 -3.80 -26.52
N VAL A 610 3.66 -4.97 -27.08
CA VAL A 610 3.95 -6.20 -26.32
C VAL A 610 5.45 -6.50 -26.23
N ILE A 611 6.32 -5.61 -26.74
CA ILE A 611 7.77 -5.83 -26.75
C ILE A 611 8.27 -5.99 -25.30
N ASP A 612 8.86 -7.15 -25.01
CA ASP A 612 9.47 -7.42 -23.73
C ASP A 612 11.01 -7.30 -23.78
N ALA A 613 11.64 -7.35 -22.61
CA ALA A 613 13.11 -7.24 -22.52
C ALA A 613 13.82 -8.44 -23.20
N GLN A 614 13.20 -9.62 -23.19
CA GLN A 614 13.76 -10.83 -23.80
C GLN A 614 13.83 -10.68 -25.33
N ASP A 615 12.79 -10.13 -25.96
CA ASP A 615 12.74 -9.85 -27.39
C ASP A 615 13.86 -8.89 -27.82
N ILE A 616 14.08 -7.83 -27.04
CA ILE A 616 15.12 -6.85 -27.31
C ILE A 616 16.51 -7.48 -27.22
N ILE A 617 16.78 -8.28 -26.17
CA ILE A 617 18.08 -8.94 -26.00
C ILE A 617 18.28 -10.03 -27.06
N ASN A 618 17.23 -10.80 -27.43
CA ASN A 618 17.30 -11.75 -28.53
C ASN A 618 17.67 -11.06 -29.85
N ASN A 619 17.05 -9.92 -30.14
CA ASN A 619 17.35 -9.16 -31.35
C ASN A 619 18.77 -8.58 -31.31
N TYR A 620 19.23 -8.11 -30.15
CA TYR A 620 20.62 -7.70 -29.96
C TYR A 620 21.60 -8.83 -30.30
N CYS A 621 21.42 -10.02 -29.70
CA CYS A 621 22.26 -11.19 -29.95
C CYS A 621 22.31 -11.62 -31.44
N ARG A 622 21.22 -11.46 -32.19
CA ARG A 622 21.17 -11.79 -33.63
C ARG A 622 22.00 -10.86 -34.52
N ASN A 623 22.22 -9.63 -34.06
CA ASN A 623 22.82 -8.56 -34.87
C ASN A 623 24.27 -8.25 -34.50
N ILE A 624 24.87 -9.01 -33.59
CA ILE A 624 26.27 -8.87 -33.18
C ILE A 624 27.11 -10.08 -33.62
N ASP A 625 28.39 -9.83 -33.86
CA ASP A 625 29.35 -10.85 -34.31
C ASP A 625 29.88 -11.69 -33.15
N SER A 626 30.17 -11.05 -32.03
CA SER A 626 30.67 -11.67 -30.82
C SER A 626 30.42 -10.78 -29.61
N CYS A 627 30.30 -11.37 -28.43
CA CYS A 627 30.27 -10.65 -27.16
C CYS A 627 30.71 -11.55 -26.02
N SER A 628 31.14 -10.94 -24.91
CA SER A 628 31.30 -11.62 -23.64
C SER A 628 29.97 -11.77 -22.89
N LEU A 629 29.94 -12.68 -21.93
CA LEU A 629 28.82 -12.86 -21.01
C LEU A 629 28.61 -11.59 -20.18
N ASP A 630 29.68 -10.93 -19.75
CA ASP A 630 29.58 -9.71 -18.96
C ASP A 630 28.97 -8.56 -19.79
N GLU A 631 29.35 -8.43 -21.06
CA GLU A 631 28.72 -7.45 -21.98
C GLU A 631 27.21 -7.71 -22.14
N LEU A 632 26.78 -8.98 -22.24
CA LEU A 632 25.35 -9.32 -22.30
C LEU A 632 24.62 -9.01 -20.99
N LEU A 633 25.26 -9.23 -19.85
CA LEU A 633 24.69 -8.90 -18.53
C LEU A 633 24.60 -7.39 -18.33
N ASP A 634 25.61 -6.63 -18.76
CA ASP A 634 25.62 -5.18 -18.70
C ASP A 634 24.56 -4.59 -19.64
N PHE A 635 24.39 -5.13 -20.84
CA PHE A 635 23.32 -4.72 -21.75
C PHE A 635 21.91 -4.89 -21.14
N GLU A 636 21.64 -6.01 -20.47
CA GLU A 636 20.35 -6.20 -19.79
C GLU A 636 20.18 -5.25 -18.62
N LYS A 637 21.22 -4.99 -17.84
CA LYS A 637 21.19 -4.01 -16.74
C LYS A 637 20.95 -2.59 -17.21
N GLU A 638 21.52 -2.22 -18.35
CA GLU A 638 21.26 -0.95 -18.99
C GLU A 638 19.82 -0.85 -19.46
N LEU A 639 19.26 -1.94 -19.98
CA LEU A 639 17.90 -2.02 -20.53
C LEU A 639 16.79 -2.11 -19.46
N THR A 640 16.96 -2.93 -18.42
CA THR A 640 15.91 -3.21 -17.42
C THR A 640 16.13 -2.43 -16.13
N GLY A 641 17.39 -2.10 -15.81
CA GLY A 641 17.80 -1.54 -14.51
C GLY A 641 18.09 -2.61 -13.45
N GLU A 642 17.86 -3.88 -13.74
CA GLU A 642 18.07 -5.03 -12.86
C GLU A 642 19.11 -5.99 -13.47
N VAL A 643 19.52 -7.03 -12.74
CA VAL A 643 20.47 -8.03 -13.27
C VAL A 643 19.84 -9.41 -13.20
N HIS A 644 19.31 -9.87 -14.32
CA HIS A 644 18.70 -11.18 -14.49
C HIS A 644 19.64 -12.10 -15.25
N ARG A 645 20.55 -12.80 -14.57
CA ARG A 645 21.53 -13.68 -15.25
C ARG A 645 20.92 -14.68 -16.25
N TRP A 646 19.68 -15.12 -16.04
CA TRP A 646 19.04 -16.09 -16.90
C TRP A 646 18.63 -15.53 -18.27
N MET A 647 18.17 -14.28 -18.32
CA MET A 647 17.56 -13.70 -19.53
C MET A 647 18.61 -13.48 -20.65
N PRO A 648 19.79 -12.87 -20.38
CA PRO A 648 20.84 -12.74 -21.39
C PRO A 648 21.51 -14.05 -21.75
N MET A 649 21.66 -14.97 -20.79
CA MET A 649 22.23 -16.30 -21.06
C MET A 649 21.32 -17.13 -21.95
N GLU A 650 20.00 -17.09 -21.73
CA GLU A 650 19.06 -17.79 -22.60
C GLU A 650 19.03 -17.18 -24.00
N ALA A 651 19.07 -15.84 -24.10
CA ALA A 651 19.15 -15.14 -25.38
C ALA A 651 20.42 -15.49 -26.15
N GLY A 652 21.58 -15.48 -25.47
CA GLY A 652 22.86 -15.89 -26.04
C GLY A 652 22.85 -17.35 -26.48
N ASN A 653 22.39 -18.28 -25.63
CA ASN A 653 22.30 -19.70 -25.97
C ASN A 653 21.33 -19.99 -27.14
N SER A 654 20.29 -19.16 -27.30
CA SER A 654 19.27 -19.36 -28.35
C SER A 654 19.67 -18.77 -29.71
N ASN A 655 20.50 -17.73 -29.73
CA ASN A 655 20.80 -16.96 -30.94
C ASN A 655 22.29 -16.87 -31.30
N MET A 656 23.18 -17.31 -30.41
CA MET A 656 24.63 -17.32 -30.61
C MET A 656 25.22 -18.67 -30.19
N VAL A 657 26.53 -18.84 -30.42
CA VAL A 657 27.30 -20.03 -30.03
C VAL A 657 28.25 -19.65 -28.91
N ARG A 658 28.13 -20.32 -27.76
CA ARG A 658 29.01 -20.09 -26.62
C ARG A 658 30.27 -20.93 -26.76
N VAL A 659 31.39 -20.29 -27.08
CA VAL A 659 32.65 -20.96 -27.41
C VAL A 659 33.48 -21.31 -26.19
N ASP A 660 33.28 -20.62 -25.06
CA ASP A 660 33.90 -20.93 -23.78
C ASP A 660 33.03 -20.44 -22.60
N LYS A 661 33.60 -20.34 -21.40
CA LYS A 661 32.86 -19.91 -20.22
C LYS A 661 32.29 -18.50 -20.37
N ASP A 662 32.97 -17.60 -21.05
CA ASP A 662 32.70 -16.17 -20.99
C ASP A 662 32.41 -15.58 -22.38
N ASN A 663 32.61 -16.29 -23.49
CA ASN A 663 32.48 -15.73 -24.85
C ASN A 663 31.38 -16.39 -25.70
N TYR A 664 30.67 -15.57 -26.47
CA TYR A 664 29.71 -15.94 -27.50
C TYR A 664 30.12 -15.39 -28.87
N VAL A 665 29.83 -16.14 -29.91
CA VAL A 665 30.06 -15.74 -31.32
C VAL A 665 28.83 -16.06 -32.16
N ALA A 666 28.63 -15.32 -33.25
CA ALA A 666 27.59 -15.62 -34.23
C ALA A 666 27.88 -16.95 -34.94
N ASP A 667 26.83 -17.65 -35.37
CA ASP A 667 26.91 -18.98 -35.98
C ASP A 667 27.91 -19.07 -37.14
N ARG A 668 28.07 -18.00 -37.92
CA ARG A 668 29.00 -17.92 -39.07
C ARG A 668 30.49 -18.05 -38.70
N PHE A 669 30.84 -17.96 -37.42
CA PHE A 669 32.22 -18.10 -36.95
C PHE A 669 32.58 -19.52 -36.55
N VAL A 670 31.60 -20.43 -36.48
CA VAL A 670 31.84 -21.86 -36.19
C VAL A 670 31.54 -22.71 -37.42
N ASP A 671 32.39 -23.72 -37.67
CA ASP A 671 32.21 -24.66 -38.77
C ASP A 671 31.85 -26.05 -38.22
N PHE A 672 30.56 -26.29 -38.01
CA PHE A 672 30.09 -27.57 -37.47
C PHE A 672 29.82 -28.58 -38.58
N ASN A 673 30.68 -29.59 -38.69
CA ASN A 673 30.36 -30.81 -39.42
C ASN A 673 29.43 -31.69 -38.57
N THR A 674 28.12 -31.47 -38.70
CA THR A 674 27.10 -32.11 -37.86
C THR A 674 27.20 -33.64 -37.82
N ASP A 675 27.44 -34.28 -38.97
CA ASP A 675 27.51 -35.74 -39.04
C ASP A 675 28.70 -36.29 -38.25
N LEU A 676 29.90 -35.73 -38.44
CA LEU A 676 31.10 -36.15 -37.72
C LEU A 676 31.05 -35.83 -36.23
N ILE A 677 30.42 -34.71 -35.84
CA ILE A 677 30.26 -34.34 -34.43
C ILE A 677 29.26 -35.28 -33.76
N ASP A 678 28.13 -35.59 -34.40
CA ASP A 678 27.16 -36.54 -33.87
C ASP A 678 27.77 -37.95 -33.75
N GLU A 679 28.59 -38.39 -34.71
CA GLU A 679 29.38 -39.63 -34.60
C GLU A 679 30.39 -39.59 -33.45
N ALA A 680 31.00 -38.43 -33.17
CA ALA A 680 31.89 -38.27 -32.02
C ALA A 680 31.12 -38.39 -30.70
N ILE A 681 29.90 -37.85 -30.61
CA ILE A 681 29.04 -37.97 -29.42
C ILE A 681 28.56 -39.42 -29.23
N ASP A 682 28.27 -40.16 -30.31
CA ASP A 682 27.87 -41.59 -30.28
C ASP A 682 28.92 -42.46 -29.54
N MET A 683 30.20 -42.08 -29.57
CA MET A 683 31.26 -42.80 -28.86
C MET A 683 31.16 -42.69 -27.32
N PHE A 684 30.47 -41.67 -26.81
CA PHE A 684 30.31 -41.42 -25.37
C PHE A 684 28.92 -41.79 -24.85
N VAL A 685 27.88 -41.53 -25.65
CA VAL A 685 26.48 -41.71 -25.24
C VAL A 685 26.02 -43.12 -25.59
N SER A 686 26.30 -44.09 -24.69
CA SER A 686 25.93 -45.50 -24.87
C SER A 686 24.44 -45.81 -24.57
N ASP A 687 23.81 -44.99 -23.73
CA ASP A 687 22.40 -45.10 -23.33
C ASP A 687 21.59 -43.91 -23.90
N ASP A 688 20.36 -43.70 -23.40
CA ASP A 688 19.47 -42.63 -23.87
C ASP A 688 19.99 -41.20 -23.59
N TYR A 689 20.89 -41.03 -22.62
CA TYR A 689 21.43 -39.72 -22.23
C TYR A 689 22.78 -39.83 -21.53
N LEU A 690 23.55 -38.73 -21.53
CA LEU A 690 24.79 -38.58 -20.78
C LEU A 690 24.88 -37.19 -20.13
N PRO A 691 25.18 -37.07 -18.83
CA PRO A 691 25.39 -35.77 -18.20
C PRO A 691 26.54 -35.02 -18.85
N LEU A 692 26.39 -33.70 -19.05
CA LEU A 692 27.39 -32.88 -19.74
C LEU A 692 28.79 -33.01 -19.11
N LYS A 693 28.88 -33.05 -17.77
CA LYS A 693 30.17 -33.21 -17.06
C LYS A 693 30.87 -34.56 -17.27
N ALA A 694 30.18 -35.55 -17.81
CA ALA A 694 30.79 -36.85 -18.09
C ALA A 694 31.64 -36.84 -19.37
N PHE A 695 31.51 -35.82 -20.22
CA PHE A 695 32.42 -35.59 -21.34
C PHE A 695 33.74 -35.02 -20.81
N THR A 696 34.76 -35.87 -20.70
CA THR A 696 36.08 -35.51 -20.14
C THR A 696 37.17 -35.32 -21.18
N THR A 697 36.93 -35.73 -22.43
CA THR A 697 37.85 -35.57 -23.57
C THR A 697 37.09 -35.26 -24.85
N PHE A 698 37.74 -34.53 -25.75
CA PHE A 698 37.19 -34.12 -27.06
C PHE A 698 38.08 -34.54 -28.22
N SER A 699 39.01 -35.48 -28.02
CA SER A 699 39.98 -35.90 -29.04
C SER A 699 39.37 -36.48 -30.31
N ALA A 700 38.14 -36.98 -30.24
CA ALA A 700 37.41 -37.53 -31.38
C ALA A 700 36.57 -36.49 -32.15
N PHE A 701 36.44 -35.26 -31.62
CA PHE A 701 35.63 -34.23 -32.24
C PHE A 701 36.42 -33.55 -33.38
N PRO A 702 35.78 -33.27 -34.52
CA PRO A 702 36.43 -32.60 -35.65
C PRO A 702 36.75 -31.13 -35.30
N ASP A 703 37.71 -30.55 -36.01
CA ASP A 703 37.97 -29.11 -35.91
C ASP A 703 36.73 -28.33 -36.39
N CYS A 704 36.38 -27.27 -35.65
CA CYS A 704 35.27 -26.37 -35.95
C CYS A 704 35.66 -24.89 -35.82
N GLY A 705 36.97 -24.60 -35.75
CA GLY A 705 37.53 -23.26 -35.56
C GLY A 705 37.74 -22.86 -34.09
N TYR A 706 37.18 -23.62 -33.14
CA TYR A 706 37.34 -23.40 -31.70
C TYR A 706 37.67 -24.70 -30.96
N THR A 707 38.41 -24.56 -29.85
CA THR A 707 38.73 -25.69 -28.97
C THR A 707 37.47 -26.20 -28.28
N TRP A 708 37.13 -27.47 -28.55
CA TRP A 708 36.01 -28.15 -27.89
C TRP A 708 36.12 -28.14 -26.37
N ASN A 709 35.00 -27.79 -25.75
CA ASN A 709 34.79 -27.81 -24.32
C ASN A 709 33.29 -27.99 -24.03
N LEU A 710 32.93 -28.09 -22.75
CA LEU A 710 31.54 -28.36 -22.34
C LEU A 710 30.55 -27.26 -22.76
N PHE A 711 30.97 -25.99 -22.88
CA PHE A 711 30.10 -24.89 -23.31
C PHE A 711 29.83 -24.94 -24.82
N LEU A 712 30.86 -25.26 -25.61
CA LEU A 712 30.71 -25.42 -27.05
C LEU A 712 29.86 -26.65 -27.39
N LEU A 713 30.07 -27.76 -26.69
CA LEU A 713 29.25 -28.96 -26.82
C LEU A 713 27.78 -28.69 -26.46
N GLU A 714 27.53 -27.97 -25.37
CA GLU A 714 26.17 -27.55 -25.03
C GLU A 714 25.54 -26.72 -26.16
N SER A 715 26.25 -25.72 -26.67
CA SER A 715 25.75 -24.86 -27.76
C SER A 715 25.42 -25.65 -29.02
N TYR A 716 26.28 -26.61 -29.38
CA TYR A 716 26.07 -27.52 -30.48
C TYR A 716 24.79 -28.37 -30.28
N CYS A 717 24.68 -29.07 -29.15
CA CYS A 717 23.54 -29.95 -28.86
C CYS A 717 22.21 -29.21 -28.66
N ARG A 718 22.23 -27.90 -28.37
CA ARG A 718 21.02 -27.08 -28.28
C ARG A 718 20.41 -26.72 -29.64
N ARG A 719 21.24 -26.53 -30.66
CA ARG A 719 20.82 -25.82 -31.90
C ARG A 719 21.19 -26.51 -33.20
N PHE A 720 22.20 -27.38 -33.23
CA PHE A 720 22.81 -27.85 -34.47
C PHE A 720 22.81 -29.37 -34.65
N SER A 721 22.83 -30.14 -33.56
CA SER A 721 22.82 -31.62 -33.64
C SER A 721 21.52 -32.14 -34.23
N ASN A 722 21.63 -33.20 -35.05
CA ASN A 722 20.48 -33.91 -35.59
C ASN A 722 20.07 -35.08 -34.69
N LYS A 723 21.05 -35.73 -34.04
CA LYS A 723 20.82 -36.91 -33.18
C LYS A 723 20.59 -36.60 -31.72
N TYR A 724 21.00 -35.43 -31.23
CA TYR A 724 20.96 -35.08 -29.82
C TYR A 724 20.27 -33.76 -29.54
N ARG A 725 19.68 -33.67 -28.36
CA ARG A 725 19.22 -32.42 -27.75
C ARG A 725 19.94 -32.19 -26.42
N PHE A 726 19.85 -30.97 -25.92
CA PHE A 726 20.37 -30.61 -24.61
C PHE A 726 19.28 -30.05 -23.70
N ASP A 727 19.10 -30.68 -22.53
CA ASP A 727 18.16 -30.23 -21.51
C ASP A 727 18.88 -29.91 -20.20
N ALA A 728 18.39 -28.88 -19.49
CA ALA A 728 18.83 -28.48 -18.16
C ALA A 728 17.71 -27.81 -17.38
N LEU A 729 17.76 -27.87 -16.04
CA LEU A 729 16.80 -27.18 -15.16
C LEU A 729 16.89 -25.65 -15.18
N SER A 730 18.04 -25.12 -15.57
CA SER A 730 18.33 -23.69 -15.56
C SER A 730 19.42 -23.40 -16.56
N VAL A 731 19.50 -22.15 -17.04
CA VAL A 731 20.60 -21.66 -17.86
C VAL A 731 21.96 -22.09 -17.32
N ASN A 732 22.79 -22.63 -18.20
CA ASN A 732 24.00 -23.30 -17.76
C ASN A 732 25.14 -22.32 -17.49
N SER A 733 25.56 -22.24 -16.24
CA SER A 733 26.77 -21.50 -15.82
C SER A 733 27.84 -22.40 -15.19
N ARG A 734 27.56 -23.71 -15.06
CA ARG A 734 28.36 -24.65 -14.25
C ARG A 734 28.52 -26.01 -14.92
N ASN A 735 28.34 -26.06 -16.23
CA ASN A 735 28.30 -27.29 -17.04
C ASN A 735 27.26 -28.30 -16.50
N ALA A 736 26.10 -27.81 -16.06
CA ALA A 736 24.98 -28.64 -15.63
C ALA A 736 24.01 -28.88 -16.78
N GLY A 737 23.48 -30.09 -16.89
CA GLY A 737 22.64 -30.52 -18.00
C GLY A 737 22.99 -31.91 -18.50
N ALA A 738 22.23 -32.41 -19.46
CA ALA A 738 22.52 -33.67 -20.14
C ALA A 738 22.38 -33.52 -21.66
N VAL A 739 23.25 -34.22 -22.38
CA VAL A 739 23.10 -34.51 -23.81
C VAL A 739 22.22 -35.75 -23.92
N ILE A 740 21.15 -35.65 -24.68
CA ILE A 740 20.06 -36.65 -24.70
C ILE A 740 19.79 -37.03 -26.14
N GLN A 741 19.65 -38.32 -26.43
CA GLN A 741 19.26 -38.76 -27.78
C GLN A 741 17.90 -38.16 -28.14
N SER A 742 17.76 -37.65 -29.36
CA SER A 742 16.53 -36.99 -29.81
C SER A 742 15.31 -37.93 -29.81
N ASN A 743 15.52 -39.24 -29.92
CA ASN A 743 14.47 -40.27 -29.84
C ASN A 743 14.04 -40.62 -28.39
N CYS A 744 14.76 -40.15 -27.37
CA CYS A 744 14.43 -40.40 -25.98
C CYS A 744 13.20 -39.58 -25.59
N ASN A 745 12.15 -40.25 -25.12
CA ASN A 745 10.88 -39.63 -24.77
C ASN A 745 10.82 -39.07 -23.34
N MET A 746 11.89 -39.22 -22.55
CA MET A 746 11.92 -38.74 -21.16
C MET A 746 12.09 -37.22 -21.11
N ASP A 747 11.30 -36.56 -20.27
CA ASP A 747 11.57 -35.17 -19.90
C ASP A 747 12.79 -35.06 -18.97
N TYR A 748 13.30 -33.85 -18.75
CA TYR A 748 14.50 -33.67 -17.96
C TYR A 748 14.35 -34.12 -16.48
N ILE A 749 13.14 -34.08 -15.93
CA ILE A 749 12.87 -34.58 -14.58
C ILE A 749 12.88 -36.09 -14.56
N GLU A 750 12.30 -36.73 -15.56
CA GLU A 750 12.30 -38.18 -15.75
C GLU A 750 13.71 -38.73 -15.94
N ILE A 751 14.59 -38.01 -16.66
CA ILE A 751 16.01 -38.33 -16.76
C ILE A 751 16.69 -38.31 -15.39
N MET A 752 16.45 -37.28 -14.58
CA MET A 752 17.00 -37.23 -13.21
C MET A 752 16.43 -38.36 -12.32
N ILE A 753 15.15 -38.70 -12.48
CA ILE A 753 14.51 -39.82 -11.77
C ILE A 753 15.17 -41.14 -12.18
N ASP A 754 15.37 -41.36 -13.47
CA ASP A 754 16.04 -42.53 -14.01
C ASP A 754 17.47 -42.65 -13.48
N ALA A 755 18.25 -41.57 -13.57
CA ALA A 755 19.62 -41.51 -13.07
C ALA A 755 19.71 -41.83 -11.56
N VAL A 756 18.79 -41.30 -10.75
CA VAL A 756 18.74 -41.59 -9.31
C VAL A 756 18.28 -43.03 -9.05
N ALA A 757 17.30 -43.54 -9.79
CA ALA A 757 16.81 -44.89 -9.63
C ALA A 757 17.90 -45.93 -9.92
N ASN A 758 18.68 -45.71 -10.98
CA ASN A 758 19.76 -46.60 -11.42
C ASN A 758 21.07 -46.43 -10.65
N ALA A 759 21.20 -45.39 -9.81
CA ALA A 759 22.37 -45.16 -8.96
C ALA A 759 22.23 -45.81 -7.58
N ASP A 760 23.34 -46.31 -7.03
CA ASP A 760 23.41 -46.75 -5.63
C ASP A 760 23.53 -45.56 -4.67
N VAL A 761 22.44 -44.81 -4.52
CA VAL A 761 22.35 -43.62 -3.67
C VAL A 761 21.19 -43.77 -2.68
N PRO A 762 21.41 -43.44 -1.38
CA PRO A 762 20.32 -43.37 -0.41
C PRO A 762 19.26 -42.36 -0.84
N LEU A 763 17.97 -42.75 -0.81
CA LEU A 763 16.85 -41.91 -1.21
C LEU A 763 16.47 -40.88 -0.13
N LYS A 764 17.46 -40.08 0.30
CA LYS A 764 17.31 -38.93 1.20
C LYS A 764 17.62 -37.65 0.42
N ASN A 765 16.96 -36.56 0.80
CA ASN A 765 17.08 -35.26 0.12
C ASN A 765 18.54 -34.80 -0.08
N ILE A 766 19.38 -34.92 0.95
CA ILE A 766 20.78 -34.48 0.90
C ILE A 766 21.60 -35.36 -0.05
N ASP A 767 21.46 -36.67 0.05
CA ASP A 767 22.25 -37.64 -0.72
C ASP A 767 21.91 -37.57 -2.22
N VAL A 768 20.63 -37.51 -2.54
CA VAL A 768 20.14 -37.35 -3.92
C VAL A 768 20.56 -36.00 -4.50
N GLY A 769 20.43 -34.93 -3.73
CA GLY A 769 20.87 -33.60 -4.14
C GLY A 769 22.37 -33.52 -4.42
N ASN A 770 23.20 -34.15 -3.57
CA ASN A 770 24.64 -34.26 -3.78
C ASN A 770 24.98 -35.10 -5.01
N PHE A 771 24.30 -36.24 -5.20
CA PHE A 771 24.49 -37.09 -6.38
C PHE A 771 24.22 -36.31 -7.68
N LEU A 772 23.04 -35.69 -7.79
CA LEU A 772 22.65 -34.93 -8.98
C LEU A 772 23.62 -33.78 -9.27
N PHE A 773 24.07 -33.08 -8.23
CA PHE A 773 25.06 -32.01 -8.37
C PHE A 773 26.43 -32.51 -8.83
N ASN A 774 26.93 -33.58 -8.20
CA ASN A 774 28.26 -34.14 -8.47
C ASN A 774 28.33 -34.76 -9.88
N LYS A 775 27.26 -35.45 -10.30
CA LYS A 775 27.15 -36.02 -11.65
C LYS A 775 26.86 -34.97 -12.72
N GLY A 776 26.50 -33.75 -12.35
CA GLY A 776 26.31 -32.64 -13.28
C GLY A 776 24.89 -32.49 -13.83
N PHE A 777 23.89 -33.15 -13.26
CA PHE A 777 22.48 -32.91 -13.60
C PHE A 777 21.99 -31.56 -13.07
N THR A 778 22.53 -31.07 -11.95
CA THR A 778 22.11 -29.80 -11.35
C THR A 778 23.29 -28.88 -11.04
N GLY A 779 23.07 -27.57 -11.15
CA GLY A 779 24.06 -26.55 -10.77
C GLY A 779 24.14 -26.28 -9.25
N ARG A 780 23.21 -26.86 -8.47
CA ARG A 780 23.08 -26.70 -7.01
C ARG A 780 22.81 -28.05 -6.34
N ARG A 781 23.27 -28.20 -5.10
CA ARG A 781 23.07 -29.41 -4.26
C ARG A 781 21.63 -29.57 -3.75
N SER A 782 20.82 -28.52 -3.83
CA SER A 782 19.40 -28.58 -3.50
C SER A 782 18.57 -28.34 -4.75
N THR A 783 17.45 -29.05 -4.86
CA THR A 783 16.46 -28.88 -5.93
C THR A 783 15.06 -28.86 -5.32
N ALA A 784 14.21 -27.93 -5.78
CA ALA A 784 12.83 -27.83 -5.32
C ALA A 784 12.01 -29.11 -5.63
N LYS A 785 12.43 -29.87 -6.64
CA LYS A 785 11.79 -31.13 -7.07
C LYS A 785 12.35 -32.38 -6.37
N ALA A 786 13.17 -32.23 -5.33
CA ALA A 786 13.86 -33.36 -4.71
C ALA A 786 12.89 -34.43 -4.17
N ASN A 787 11.80 -34.02 -3.52
CA ASN A 787 10.78 -34.95 -3.03
C ASN A 787 10.07 -35.71 -4.17
N GLU A 788 9.78 -35.03 -5.28
CA GLU A 788 9.17 -35.66 -6.47
C GLU A 788 10.13 -36.70 -7.06
N ILE A 789 11.39 -36.33 -7.25
CA ILE A 789 12.43 -37.20 -7.79
C ILE A 789 12.60 -38.44 -6.91
N ILE A 790 12.71 -38.25 -5.59
CA ILE A 790 12.86 -39.33 -4.61
C ILE A 790 11.69 -40.31 -4.66
N ASN A 791 10.46 -39.81 -4.61
CA ASN A 791 9.28 -40.66 -4.58
C ASN A 791 9.14 -41.49 -5.86
N LYS A 792 9.35 -40.86 -7.03
CA LYS A 792 9.27 -41.55 -8.32
C LYS A 792 10.45 -42.52 -8.52
N ALA A 793 11.65 -42.17 -8.10
CA ALA A 793 12.82 -43.05 -8.17
C ALA A 793 12.65 -44.29 -7.26
N LYS A 794 12.04 -44.14 -6.08
CA LYS A 794 11.69 -45.27 -5.20
C LYS A 794 10.78 -46.26 -5.90
N ILE A 795 9.68 -45.77 -6.50
CA ILE A 795 8.72 -46.60 -7.25
C ILE A 795 9.43 -47.31 -8.41
N LYS A 796 10.36 -46.63 -9.10
CA LYS A 796 11.12 -47.22 -10.19
C LYS A 796 12.06 -48.34 -9.71
N ARG A 797 12.81 -48.12 -8.62
CA ARG A 797 13.65 -49.17 -8.01
C ARG A 797 12.83 -50.41 -7.62
N GLU A 798 11.65 -50.21 -7.04
CA GLU A 798 10.73 -51.30 -6.62
C GLU A 798 10.13 -52.09 -7.79
N LYS A 799 10.09 -51.51 -9.00
CA LYS A 799 9.61 -52.20 -10.22
C LYS A 799 10.71 -52.94 -10.98
N THR A 800 11.96 -52.53 -10.80
CA THR A 800 13.14 -53.13 -11.45
C THR A 800 13.85 -54.16 -10.54
N SER A 801 13.54 -54.14 -9.23
CA SER A 801 13.88 -55.21 -8.27
C SER A 801 12.87 -56.35 -8.37
#